data_AF-A0A8H7HPC1-F1
#
_entry.id   AF-A0A8H7HPC1-F1
#
_cell.length_a   1.000
_cell.length_b   1.000
_cell.length_c   1.000
_cell.angle_alpha   90.00
_cell.angle_beta   90.00
_cell.angle_gamma   90.00
#
_symmetry.space_group_name_H-M   'P 1'
#
loop_
_entity.id
_entity.type
_entity.pdbx_description
1 polymer ?
#
loop_
_entity_poly.entity_id
_entity_poly.type
_entity_poly.pdbx_seq_one_letter_code
_entity_poly.pdbx_strand_id
1 'polypeptide(L)'
;MRIPPREHDKLLLHQLGALAQKRLARGLKLNHTEATALIATQLQEYIRDGNHTVDELMDLGKRILGRRHVLPSVPALLHEIQVEGTFPDGVFLVTVHNPICSDSGDLAIALYGSFLPIPSEDTFELENSSLYANDAAPGAVIVRREPIVINQGRDRIRLKVTNKGDRPIQVGSHYHFIETNAALDFDRGKAYGKRLDIPAGTAVRFEPGDPKYVNLVSIGGAQVIRGGNNLASGKAQLSRTDEIVKNLLACGFAHTPEPGALSVAEPNTMTREAYAGMFGPTTGDRVRLGDTGLWVEVEHDFTVYGDECKFGGGKVLREGMGQAASESYTNGDIGISGGKIAGIGKAGNPDVMEGVTPNLIAGTNTEVIAGEKLIVTAGAIDAHVHYICPQQWQEAIASGTTTMIGGGTGPSAGTNATTCTPSPFYMRHMLAATDSIPINFLFTGKGNDASPAALEEIVQAGAAGLKLHEDWGSTPAAIKNCLDVGDKYDVQVNIHTDTLNESGFVESTIAAFGGRTIHTYHTEGAGGGHAPDIIVVCEQENVLPSSTNPTRPFALNTVSEHHDMLMVCHHLDKSIPEDCAFADSRIRQETIAAEDVLHDLGAIAMISSDSQAMGRVGEVVSRTWRTASKMRELRGPLANDGDEDGKDNARVKRYVSKYTVNPAITHGISHLVGQVKEGCLADLVLWRPENFGAKPEMVLKSGVIAWAQMGDANASIPTVQPVYSRPMWGAQPGSAALNSVAFVSKVSITSGVIQTYGLSKRPEAVVGCRSIRKKDMKWNNSTPKMSVDPETYATIAAEDVLHDLGAIAMISSDSQAMGRVGEVVSRTWRTASKMRELRGPLANDGDEDGKDNARVKRYVSKYTVNPAITHGISHLVGQVKEGCLADLVLWRPENFGAKPEMVLKSGVIAWAQMGDANASIPTVQPVYSRPMWGAQPGSAALNSVAFVSKVSITSGVIQTYGLSKRPEAVVGCRSIRKKDMKWNNSTPKMSVDPETYAVHADGVLADVPPALTLPLTRAYNVF
;
A
#
# COMPACT_ATOMS: atom_id res chain seq x y z
N MET A 1 -14.51 -24.69 22.47
CA MET A 1 -13.98 -25.09 21.14
C MET A 1 -12.51 -25.52 21.20
N ARG A 2 -11.58 -24.76 21.82
CA ARG A 2 -10.13 -25.08 21.88
C ARG A 2 -9.43 -25.08 20.50
N ILE A 3 -9.81 -24.14 19.65
CA ILE A 3 -9.35 -23.98 18.26
C ILE A 3 -7.87 -23.54 18.22
N PRO A 4 -6.94 -24.31 17.62
CA PRO A 4 -5.60 -23.88 17.27
C PRO A 4 -5.58 -23.02 15.99
N PRO A 5 -4.46 -22.30 15.70
CA PRO A 5 -4.39 -21.34 14.58
C PRO A 5 -4.80 -21.89 13.21
N ARG A 6 -4.40 -23.12 12.86
CA ARG A 6 -4.79 -23.76 11.59
C ARG A 6 -6.31 -23.86 11.42
N GLU A 7 -7.04 -24.21 12.48
CA GLU A 7 -8.50 -24.40 12.43
C GLU A 7 -9.22 -23.03 12.35
N HIS A 8 -8.63 -21.97 12.91
CA HIS A 8 -9.07 -20.59 12.66
C HIS A 8 -8.86 -20.19 11.19
N ASP A 9 -7.72 -20.53 10.59
CA ASP A 9 -7.47 -20.29 9.16
C ASP A 9 -8.43 -21.09 8.26
N LYS A 10 -8.72 -22.37 8.55
CA LYS A 10 -9.75 -23.14 7.81
C LYS A 10 -11.14 -22.50 7.93
N LEU A 11 -11.50 -21.95 9.11
CA LEU A 11 -12.76 -21.23 9.28
C LEU A 11 -12.82 -19.92 8.47
N LEU A 12 -11.72 -19.17 8.36
CA LEU A 12 -11.62 -18.00 7.48
C LEU A 12 -11.79 -18.41 6.00
N LEU A 13 -11.16 -19.50 5.59
CA LEU A 13 -11.27 -20.07 4.24
C LEU A 13 -12.71 -20.51 3.92
N HIS A 14 -13.36 -21.25 4.82
CA HIS A 14 -14.76 -21.67 4.69
C HIS A 14 -15.71 -20.47 4.63
N GLN A 15 -15.49 -19.40 5.42
CA GLN A 15 -16.30 -18.18 5.34
C GLN A 15 -16.22 -17.52 3.95
N LEU A 16 -15.03 -17.50 3.34
CA LEU A 16 -14.83 -16.98 1.99
C LEU A 16 -15.40 -17.90 0.91
N GLY A 17 -15.29 -19.22 1.08
CA GLY A 17 -15.95 -20.22 0.24
C GLY A 17 -17.47 -20.09 0.26
N ALA A 18 -18.09 -19.99 1.45
CA ALA A 18 -19.53 -19.76 1.60
C ALA A 18 -19.97 -18.41 1.01
N LEU A 19 -19.12 -17.38 1.03
CA LEU A 19 -19.37 -16.12 0.31
C LEU A 19 -19.35 -16.32 -1.21
N ALA A 20 -18.39 -17.09 -1.73
CA ALA A 20 -18.31 -17.44 -3.15
C ALA A 20 -19.50 -18.31 -3.60
N GLN A 21 -19.93 -19.29 -2.80
CA GLN A 21 -21.16 -20.07 -3.06
C GLN A 21 -22.40 -19.17 -3.14
N LYS A 22 -22.55 -18.20 -2.23
CA LYS A 22 -23.64 -17.19 -2.28
C LYS A 22 -23.53 -16.23 -3.47
N ARG A 23 -22.37 -16.10 -4.12
CA ARG A 23 -22.18 -15.35 -5.38
C ARG A 23 -22.54 -16.21 -6.59
N LEU A 24 -22.03 -17.45 -6.62
CA LEU A 24 -22.32 -18.45 -7.66
C LEU A 24 -23.81 -18.78 -7.73
N ALA A 25 -24.47 -19.07 -6.60
CA ALA A 25 -25.89 -19.42 -6.54
C ALA A 25 -26.87 -18.31 -7.01
N ARG A 26 -26.36 -17.10 -7.32
CA ARG A 26 -27.12 -15.99 -7.93
C ARG A 26 -26.59 -15.55 -9.30
N GLY A 27 -25.81 -16.39 -9.98
CA GLY A 27 -25.33 -16.15 -11.35
C GLY A 27 -24.07 -15.30 -11.49
N LEU A 28 -23.34 -15.00 -10.41
CA LEU A 28 -22.07 -14.26 -10.54
C LEU A 28 -20.91 -15.19 -10.89
N LYS A 29 -20.19 -14.84 -11.96
CA LYS A 29 -18.89 -15.43 -12.31
C LYS A 29 -17.85 -15.07 -11.23
N LEU A 30 -17.16 -16.09 -10.72
CA LEU A 30 -16.22 -15.95 -9.62
C LEU A 30 -14.84 -15.47 -10.09
N ASN A 31 -14.20 -14.58 -9.33
CA ASN A 31 -12.80 -14.23 -9.54
C ASN A 31 -11.84 -15.30 -8.97
N HIS A 32 -10.55 -15.20 -9.25
CA HIS A 32 -9.53 -16.18 -8.84
C HIS A 32 -9.52 -16.46 -7.33
N THR A 33 -9.71 -15.42 -6.50
CA THR A 33 -9.72 -15.57 -5.03
C THR A 33 -10.98 -16.30 -4.56
N GLU A 34 -12.11 -16.04 -5.20
CA GLU A 34 -13.41 -16.68 -4.89
C GLU A 34 -13.47 -18.13 -5.36
N ALA A 35 -12.98 -18.41 -6.58
CA ALA A 35 -12.90 -19.75 -7.12
C ALA A 35 -11.97 -20.64 -6.27
N THR A 36 -10.79 -20.12 -5.90
CA THR A 36 -9.85 -20.79 -4.98
C THR A 36 -10.52 -21.13 -3.66
N ALA A 37 -11.19 -20.15 -3.03
CA ALA A 37 -11.83 -20.35 -1.73
C ALA A 37 -13.01 -21.33 -1.81
N LEU A 38 -13.83 -21.29 -2.86
CA LEU A 38 -14.93 -22.23 -3.05
C LEU A 38 -14.39 -23.65 -3.20
N ILE A 39 -13.49 -23.90 -4.15
CA ILE A 39 -12.93 -25.23 -4.39
C ILE A 39 -12.24 -25.77 -3.13
N ALA A 40 -11.42 -24.94 -2.47
CA ALA A 40 -10.73 -25.33 -1.25
C ALA A 40 -11.68 -25.61 -0.07
N THR A 41 -12.86 -24.97 -0.02
CA THR A 41 -13.89 -25.25 0.98
C THR A 41 -14.64 -26.54 0.67
N GLN A 42 -15.08 -26.75 -0.57
CA GLN A 42 -15.78 -27.99 -0.95
C GLN A 42 -14.91 -29.23 -0.74
N LEU A 43 -13.61 -29.15 -1.05
CA LEU A 43 -12.67 -30.23 -0.72
C LEU A 43 -12.63 -30.51 0.79
N GLN A 44 -12.66 -29.49 1.66
CA GLN A 44 -12.68 -29.70 3.11
C GLN A 44 -13.99 -30.33 3.61
N GLU A 45 -15.14 -29.99 3.04
CA GLU A 45 -16.42 -30.65 3.37
C GLU A 45 -16.40 -32.14 2.94
N TYR A 46 -15.92 -32.45 1.73
CA TYR A 46 -15.81 -33.85 1.28
C TYR A 46 -14.73 -34.67 2.01
N ILE A 47 -13.65 -34.03 2.49
CA ILE A 47 -12.69 -34.64 3.44
C ILE A 47 -13.40 -34.93 4.77
N ARG A 48 -14.17 -33.96 5.29
CA ARG A 48 -14.89 -34.08 6.56
C ARG A 48 -15.93 -35.19 6.52
N ASP A 49 -16.59 -35.45 5.39
CA ASP A 49 -17.50 -36.58 5.23
C ASP A 49 -16.81 -37.94 5.27
N GLY A 50 -15.51 -38.00 4.94
CA GLY A 50 -14.70 -39.23 5.03
C GLY A 50 -15.03 -40.31 3.99
N ASN A 51 -15.79 -39.98 2.95
CA ASN A 51 -16.26 -40.92 1.92
C ASN A 51 -15.38 -40.93 0.64
N HIS A 52 -14.25 -40.21 0.63
CA HIS A 52 -13.34 -40.11 -0.52
C HIS A 52 -11.88 -40.24 -0.08
N THR A 53 -11.06 -40.84 -0.94
CA THR A 53 -9.59 -40.83 -0.86
C THR A 53 -9.00 -39.53 -1.39
N VAL A 54 -7.69 -39.32 -1.17
CA VAL A 54 -6.95 -38.16 -1.72
C VAL A 54 -7.06 -38.10 -3.25
N ASP A 55 -6.83 -39.21 -3.94
CA ASP A 55 -6.85 -39.27 -5.42
C ASP A 55 -8.24 -38.93 -5.99
N GLU A 56 -9.31 -39.45 -5.38
CA GLU A 56 -10.69 -39.14 -5.77
C GLU A 56 -11.03 -37.66 -5.58
N LEU A 57 -10.46 -37.01 -4.56
CA LEU A 57 -10.62 -35.57 -4.34
C LEU A 57 -9.80 -34.71 -5.31
N MET A 58 -8.64 -35.20 -5.76
CA MET A 58 -7.84 -34.56 -6.82
C MET A 58 -8.61 -34.49 -8.15
N ASP A 59 -9.46 -35.48 -8.44
CA ASP A 59 -10.35 -35.50 -9.61
C ASP A 59 -11.75 -34.90 -9.37
N LEU A 60 -12.26 -34.92 -8.14
CA LEU A 60 -13.48 -34.17 -7.76
C LEU A 60 -13.24 -32.66 -7.88
N GLY A 61 -12.09 -32.16 -7.43
CA GLY A 61 -11.72 -30.75 -7.49
C GLY A 61 -11.76 -30.14 -8.90
N LYS A 62 -11.46 -30.93 -9.93
CA LYS A 62 -11.50 -30.54 -11.35
C LYS A 62 -12.92 -30.40 -11.92
N ARG A 63 -13.92 -30.95 -11.21
CA ARG A 63 -15.33 -30.94 -11.63
C ARG A 63 -16.15 -29.83 -11.00
N ILE A 64 -15.60 -29.07 -10.03
CA ILE A 64 -16.38 -28.11 -9.23
C ILE A 64 -16.74 -26.85 -10.04
N LEU A 65 -15.81 -26.28 -10.81
CA LEU A 65 -16.02 -25.03 -11.56
C LEU A 65 -15.44 -25.14 -12.98
N GLY A 66 -16.31 -25.09 -14.00
CA GLY A 66 -15.91 -24.86 -15.38
C GLY A 66 -15.79 -23.37 -15.75
N ARG A 67 -15.16 -23.07 -16.90
CA ARG A 67 -14.87 -21.72 -17.43
C ARG A 67 -16.06 -20.75 -17.37
N ARG A 68 -17.28 -21.22 -17.63
CA ARG A 68 -18.54 -20.42 -17.57
C ARG A 68 -18.79 -19.76 -16.22
N HIS A 69 -18.31 -20.37 -15.13
CA HIS A 69 -18.58 -19.99 -13.75
C HIS A 69 -17.54 -19.03 -13.15
N VAL A 70 -16.51 -18.66 -13.93
CA VAL A 70 -15.39 -17.83 -13.48
C VAL A 70 -15.11 -16.70 -14.47
N LEU A 71 -14.33 -15.70 -14.05
CA LEU A 71 -13.84 -14.66 -14.96
C LEU A 71 -12.79 -15.24 -15.93
N PRO A 72 -12.63 -14.71 -17.17
CA PRO A 72 -11.73 -15.27 -18.19
C PRO A 72 -10.27 -15.47 -17.77
N SER A 73 -9.76 -14.65 -16.85
CA SER A 73 -8.39 -14.77 -16.33
C SER A 73 -8.20 -15.97 -15.39
N VAL A 74 -9.24 -16.47 -14.73
CA VAL A 74 -9.10 -17.49 -13.67
C VAL A 74 -8.45 -18.79 -14.15
N PRO A 75 -8.81 -19.40 -15.31
CA PRO A 75 -8.12 -20.59 -15.83
C PRO A 75 -6.61 -20.39 -16.07
N ALA A 76 -6.21 -19.18 -16.44
CA ALA A 76 -4.80 -18.83 -16.68
C ALA A 76 -4.02 -18.47 -15.40
N LEU A 77 -4.70 -18.36 -14.25
CA LEU A 77 -4.10 -18.01 -12.95
C LEU A 77 -4.18 -19.15 -11.92
N LEU A 78 -5.10 -20.10 -12.10
CA LEU A 78 -5.45 -21.10 -11.11
C LEU A 78 -4.98 -22.49 -11.55
N HIS A 79 -3.65 -22.64 -11.67
CA HIS A 79 -3.00 -23.88 -12.13
C HIS A 79 -3.00 -25.01 -11.09
N GLU A 80 -3.03 -24.68 -9.79
CA GLU A 80 -3.15 -25.65 -8.71
C GLU A 80 -3.89 -25.09 -7.50
N ILE A 81 -4.54 -25.97 -6.74
CA ILE A 81 -5.07 -25.69 -5.40
C ILE A 81 -4.60 -26.81 -4.48
N GLN A 82 -4.03 -26.42 -3.35
CA GLN A 82 -3.52 -27.34 -2.32
C GLN A 82 -4.32 -27.14 -1.02
N VAL A 83 -4.91 -28.21 -0.48
CA VAL A 83 -5.59 -28.21 0.82
C VAL A 83 -5.16 -29.36 1.69
N GLU A 84 -5.02 -29.09 2.98
CA GLU A 84 -4.97 -30.13 4.01
C GLU A 84 -6.23 -30.06 4.87
N GLY A 85 -6.76 -31.25 5.19
CA GLY A 85 -7.93 -31.45 6.04
C GLY A 85 -7.84 -32.81 6.77
N THR A 86 -8.72 -33.02 7.75
CA THR A 86 -8.72 -34.24 8.59
C THR A 86 -9.65 -35.30 8.00
N PHE A 87 -9.05 -36.29 7.34
CA PHE A 87 -9.68 -37.54 6.92
C PHE A 87 -9.92 -38.46 8.14
N PRO A 88 -10.71 -39.55 8.02
CA PRO A 88 -10.93 -40.50 9.12
C PRO A 88 -9.66 -41.17 9.68
N ASP A 89 -8.57 -41.22 8.89
CA ASP A 89 -7.30 -41.89 9.19
C ASP A 89 -6.11 -40.94 9.40
N GLY A 90 -6.26 -39.63 9.13
CA GLY A 90 -5.16 -38.67 9.33
C GLY A 90 -5.41 -37.28 8.74
N VAL A 91 -4.36 -36.46 8.72
CA VAL A 91 -4.34 -35.19 7.96
C VAL A 91 -3.50 -35.40 6.70
N PHE A 92 -4.09 -35.16 5.53
CA PHE A 92 -3.44 -35.38 4.24
C PHE A 92 -3.64 -34.20 3.29
N LEU A 93 -2.68 -34.04 2.39
CA LEU A 93 -2.67 -33.02 1.34
C LEU A 93 -3.41 -33.52 0.10
N VAL A 94 -4.41 -32.77 -0.35
CA VAL A 94 -5.06 -32.91 -1.66
C VAL A 94 -4.54 -31.78 -2.56
N THR A 95 -4.01 -32.13 -3.74
CA THR A 95 -3.53 -31.16 -4.74
C THR A 95 -4.32 -31.28 -6.04
N VAL A 96 -5.20 -30.31 -6.30
CA VAL A 96 -6.00 -30.27 -7.53
C VAL A 96 -5.22 -29.49 -8.59
N HIS A 97 -4.65 -30.21 -9.56
CA HIS A 97 -4.00 -29.59 -10.72
C HIS A 97 -5.01 -29.23 -11.81
N ASN A 98 -4.89 -28.01 -12.36
CA ASN A 98 -5.74 -27.40 -13.37
C ASN A 98 -7.26 -27.54 -13.07
N PRO A 99 -7.74 -27.04 -11.91
CA PRO A 99 -9.15 -27.17 -11.48
C PRO A 99 -10.20 -26.65 -12.47
N ILE A 100 -9.87 -25.68 -13.35
CA ILE A 100 -10.79 -25.12 -14.35
C ILE A 100 -10.51 -25.72 -15.75
N CYS A 101 -10.61 -27.05 -15.88
CA CYS A 101 -10.27 -27.75 -17.12
C CYS A 101 -11.39 -27.83 -18.18
N SER A 102 -12.65 -27.65 -17.78
CA SER A 102 -13.85 -27.80 -18.63
C SER A 102 -14.61 -26.48 -18.82
N ASP A 103 -15.53 -26.41 -19.79
CA ASP A 103 -16.41 -25.24 -19.95
C ASP A 103 -17.45 -25.13 -18.83
N SER A 104 -17.98 -26.26 -18.39
CA SER A 104 -18.95 -26.35 -17.30
C SER A 104 -18.44 -27.25 -16.16
N GLY A 105 -19.00 -27.06 -14.98
CA GLY A 105 -18.69 -27.79 -13.75
C GLY A 105 -19.99 -28.17 -13.04
N ASP A 106 -19.91 -29.17 -12.16
CA ASP A 106 -21.04 -29.67 -11.40
C ASP A 106 -21.41 -28.71 -10.27
N LEU A 107 -22.45 -27.92 -10.49
CA LEU A 107 -22.95 -26.95 -9.52
C LEU A 107 -23.59 -27.59 -8.28
N ALA A 108 -23.96 -28.87 -8.32
CA ALA A 108 -24.37 -29.61 -7.13
C ALA A 108 -23.15 -29.91 -6.22
N ILE A 109 -21.99 -30.21 -6.81
CA ILE A 109 -20.72 -30.33 -6.09
C ILE A 109 -20.24 -28.96 -5.58
N ALA A 110 -20.38 -27.89 -6.39
CA ALA A 110 -19.98 -26.53 -5.99
C ALA A 110 -20.80 -25.95 -4.83
N LEU A 111 -22.06 -26.35 -4.69
CA LEU A 111 -22.98 -25.91 -3.63
C LEU A 111 -23.27 -27.01 -2.59
N TYR A 112 -22.53 -28.11 -2.62
CA TYR A 112 -22.62 -29.18 -1.63
C TYR A 112 -22.42 -28.64 -0.20
N GLY A 113 -23.19 -29.15 0.76
CA GLY A 113 -23.21 -28.67 2.15
C GLY A 113 -23.78 -27.26 2.38
N SER A 114 -23.98 -26.44 1.33
CA SER A 114 -24.33 -25.02 1.49
C SER A 114 -25.82 -24.73 1.62
N PHE A 115 -26.68 -25.71 1.31
CA PHE A 115 -28.15 -25.60 1.27
C PHE A 115 -28.71 -24.44 0.41
N LEU A 116 -27.92 -23.96 -0.57
CA LEU A 116 -28.36 -22.95 -1.54
C LEU A 116 -29.07 -23.62 -2.73
N PRO A 117 -30.02 -22.93 -3.39
CA PRO A 117 -30.58 -23.42 -4.65
C PRO A 117 -29.49 -23.48 -5.72
N ILE A 118 -29.47 -24.56 -6.49
CA ILE A 118 -28.61 -24.70 -7.67
C ILE A 118 -29.20 -23.81 -8.79
N PRO A 119 -28.46 -22.82 -9.31
CA PRO A 119 -28.93 -21.95 -10.38
C PRO A 119 -28.95 -22.71 -11.73
N SER A 120 -29.73 -22.24 -12.71
CA SER A 120 -29.67 -22.84 -14.05
C SER A 120 -28.29 -22.63 -14.67
N GLU A 121 -27.82 -23.61 -15.43
CA GLU A 121 -26.59 -23.51 -16.22
C GLU A 121 -26.68 -22.38 -17.27
N ASP A 122 -27.89 -22.04 -17.73
CA ASP A 122 -28.15 -20.92 -18.65
C ASP A 122 -27.76 -19.54 -18.07
N THR A 123 -27.64 -19.43 -16.73
CA THR A 123 -27.27 -18.18 -16.04
C THR A 123 -25.83 -17.73 -16.32
N PHE A 124 -25.00 -18.59 -16.93
CA PHE A 124 -23.55 -18.40 -17.04
C PHE A 124 -23.06 -18.48 -18.49
N GLU A 125 -23.27 -17.44 -19.29
CA GLU A 125 -22.82 -17.44 -20.70
C GLU A 125 -21.31 -17.75 -20.86
N LEU A 126 -20.93 -18.54 -21.86
CA LEU A 126 -19.52 -18.84 -22.12
C LEU A 126 -18.86 -17.67 -22.87
N GLU A 127 -17.78 -17.14 -22.30
CA GLU A 127 -17.01 -16.04 -22.89
C GLU A 127 -16.27 -16.46 -24.17
N ASN A 128 -15.93 -15.47 -25.00
CA ASN A 128 -15.21 -15.69 -26.25
C ASN A 128 -13.84 -16.38 -26.00
N SER A 129 -13.49 -17.37 -26.84
CA SER A 129 -12.25 -18.15 -26.69
C SER A 129 -10.97 -17.30 -26.70
N SER A 130 -10.98 -16.14 -27.36
CA SER A 130 -9.87 -15.18 -27.35
C SER A 130 -9.52 -14.63 -25.96
N LEU A 131 -10.49 -14.56 -25.03
CA LEU A 131 -10.26 -14.04 -23.67
C LEU A 131 -9.53 -15.03 -22.75
N TYR A 132 -9.30 -16.27 -23.21
CA TYR A 132 -8.51 -17.29 -22.51
C TYR A 132 -7.14 -17.53 -23.18
N ALA A 133 -6.74 -16.69 -24.13
CA ALA A 133 -5.45 -16.82 -24.81
C ALA A 133 -4.28 -16.47 -23.86
N ASN A 134 -3.14 -17.15 -24.01
CA ASN A 134 -2.00 -17.04 -23.10
C ASN A 134 -1.36 -15.63 -23.07
N ASP A 135 -1.56 -14.82 -24.11
CA ASP A 135 -1.12 -13.43 -24.25
C ASP A 135 -2.15 -12.42 -23.68
N ALA A 136 -3.42 -12.81 -23.56
CA ALA A 136 -4.45 -12.06 -22.85
C ALA A 136 -4.41 -12.27 -21.31
N ALA A 137 -3.72 -13.31 -20.84
CA ALA A 137 -3.61 -13.63 -19.42
C ALA A 137 -2.89 -12.53 -18.60
N PRO A 138 -3.31 -12.26 -17.36
CA PRO A 138 -2.53 -11.38 -16.47
C PRO A 138 -1.14 -11.97 -16.24
N GLY A 139 -0.09 -11.15 -16.30
CA GLY A 139 1.30 -11.63 -16.15
C GLY A 139 1.89 -12.38 -17.36
N ALA A 140 1.19 -12.43 -18.50
CA ALA A 140 1.63 -13.11 -19.70
C ALA A 140 3.07 -12.76 -20.14
N VAL A 141 3.78 -13.75 -20.70
CA VAL A 141 5.14 -13.58 -21.23
C VAL A 141 5.15 -13.91 -22.72
N ILE A 142 5.57 -12.95 -23.54
CA ILE A 142 5.81 -13.12 -24.98
C ILE A 142 7.32 -13.21 -25.19
N VAL A 143 7.80 -14.39 -25.56
CA VAL A 143 9.22 -14.64 -25.84
C VAL A 143 9.60 -14.44 -27.30
N ARG A 144 10.88 -14.18 -27.58
CA ARG A 144 11.43 -14.28 -28.94
C ARG A 144 11.53 -15.72 -29.41
N ARG A 145 11.45 -15.93 -30.73
CA ARG A 145 11.58 -17.24 -31.39
C ARG A 145 13.03 -17.74 -31.50
N GLU A 146 14.00 -16.92 -31.11
CA GLU A 146 15.44 -17.16 -31.29
C GLU A 146 15.96 -18.06 -30.15
N PRO A 147 16.43 -19.29 -30.43
CA PRO A 147 16.88 -20.22 -29.39
C PRO A 147 18.12 -19.69 -28.67
N ILE A 148 18.20 -19.95 -27.37
CA ILE A 148 19.30 -19.53 -26.49
C ILE A 148 20.40 -20.58 -26.54
N VAL A 149 21.61 -20.16 -26.89
CA VAL A 149 22.82 -21.01 -26.87
C VAL A 149 23.38 -21.02 -25.45
N ILE A 150 23.49 -22.21 -24.84
CA ILE A 150 24.05 -22.35 -23.49
C ILE A 150 25.54 -22.74 -23.52
N ASN A 151 26.31 -22.32 -22.51
CA ASN A 151 27.73 -22.61 -22.35
C ASN A 151 28.56 -22.27 -23.62
N GLN A 152 28.27 -21.12 -24.25
CA GLN A 152 28.90 -20.71 -25.51
C GLN A 152 30.43 -20.56 -25.35
N GLY A 153 31.20 -20.88 -26.40
CA GLY A 153 32.65 -20.70 -26.42
C GLY A 153 33.51 -21.74 -25.66
N ARG A 154 32.90 -22.63 -24.86
CA ARG A 154 33.61 -23.63 -24.04
C ARG A 154 33.80 -24.99 -24.73
N ASP A 155 34.91 -25.68 -24.47
CA ASP A 155 35.25 -26.97 -25.10
C ASP A 155 34.31 -28.10 -24.68
N ARG A 156 33.80 -28.85 -25.68
CA ARG A 156 32.85 -29.93 -25.48
C ARG A 156 33.37 -31.29 -25.91
N ILE A 157 32.99 -32.32 -25.18
CA ILE A 157 33.25 -33.71 -25.52
C ILE A 157 32.05 -34.60 -25.19
N ARG A 158 31.79 -35.60 -26.03
CA ARG A 158 30.77 -36.62 -25.80
C ARG A 158 31.44 -37.89 -25.27
N LEU A 159 31.01 -38.34 -24.10
CA LEU A 159 31.49 -39.58 -23.46
C LEU A 159 30.35 -40.58 -23.30
N LYS A 160 30.67 -41.87 -23.37
CA LYS A 160 29.79 -42.95 -22.91
C LYS A 160 29.92 -43.14 -21.40
N VAL A 161 28.80 -43.08 -20.70
CA VAL A 161 28.73 -43.26 -19.24
C VAL A 161 27.81 -44.43 -18.93
N THR A 162 28.32 -45.44 -18.20
CA THR A 162 27.56 -46.64 -17.84
C THR A 162 27.43 -46.77 -16.32
N ASN A 163 26.23 -46.96 -15.80
CA ASN A 163 26.03 -47.23 -14.37
C ASN A 163 26.28 -48.72 -14.07
N LYS A 164 27.40 -49.03 -13.42
CA LYS A 164 27.75 -50.39 -12.94
C LYS A 164 27.21 -50.68 -11.52
N GLY A 165 26.46 -49.75 -10.93
CA GLY A 165 25.85 -49.88 -9.61
C GLY A 165 24.50 -50.59 -9.62
N ASP A 166 24.01 -50.88 -8.42
CA ASP A 166 22.73 -51.53 -8.10
C ASP A 166 21.57 -50.53 -7.90
N ARG A 167 21.85 -49.23 -7.92
CA ARG A 167 20.89 -48.14 -7.65
C ARG A 167 20.95 -47.04 -8.72
N PRO A 168 19.86 -46.27 -8.92
CA PRO A 168 19.86 -45.12 -9.80
C PRO A 168 20.86 -44.05 -9.34
N ILE A 169 21.55 -43.43 -10.31
CA ILE A 169 22.47 -42.32 -10.09
C ILE A 169 22.00 -41.14 -10.92
N GLN A 170 21.98 -39.93 -10.33
CA GLN A 170 21.52 -38.72 -11.01
C GLN A 170 22.52 -37.58 -10.79
N VAL A 171 23.03 -37.00 -11.88
CA VAL A 171 24.10 -36.00 -11.88
C VAL A 171 23.56 -34.66 -12.37
N GLY A 172 23.62 -33.65 -11.52
CA GLY A 172 23.15 -32.28 -11.82
C GLY A 172 24.13 -31.51 -12.73
N SER A 173 23.58 -30.62 -13.55
CA SER A 173 24.29 -29.78 -14.56
C SER A 173 25.69 -29.31 -14.15
N HIS A 174 25.82 -28.73 -12.96
CA HIS A 174 27.05 -28.08 -12.48
C HIS A 174 27.97 -28.97 -11.64
N TYR A 175 27.68 -30.26 -11.50
CA TYR A 175 28.54 -31.17 -10.75
C TYR A 175 29.81 -31.49 -11.54
N HIS A 176 30.98 -31.39 -10.89
CA HIS A 176 32.29 -31.74 -11.46
C HIS A 176 32.29 -33.20 -11.92
N PHE A 177 32.31 -33.44 -13.23
CA PHE A 177 31.90 -34.75 -13.75
C PHE A 177 32.87 -35.88 -13.37
N ILE A 178 34.15 -35.56 -13.25
CA ILE A 178 35.19 -36.47 -12.74
C ILE A 178 34.94 -36.93 -11.28
N GLU A 179 34.31 -36.11 -10.44
CA GLU A 179 34.00 -36.41 -9.03
C GLU A 179 32.76 -37.30 -8.85
N THR A 180 32.05 -37.66 -9.94
CA THR A 180 30.78 -38.38 -9.84
C THR A 180 30.94 -39.79 -9.25
N ASN A 181 29.85 -40.35 -8.71
CA ASN A 181 29.82 -41.64 -8.00
C ASN A 181 30.72 -42.72 -8.63
N ALA A 182 31.48 -43.42 -7.80
CA ALA A 182 32.44 -44.46 -8.19
C ALA A 182 31.85 -45.56 -9.10
N ALA A 183 30.55 -45.84 -9.03
CA ALA A 183 29.87 -46.83 -9.86
C ALA A 183 29.55 -46.36 -11.30
N LEU A 184 29.72 -45.07 -11.63
CA LEU A 184 29.66 -44.60 -13.01
C LEU A 184 30.99 -44.85 -13.72
N ASP A 185 30.94 -45.58 -14.83
CA ASP A 185 32.09 -45.98 -15.64
C ASP A 185 32.15 -45.18 -16.96
N PHE A 186 33.26 -44.45 -17.15
CA PHE A 186 33.53 -43.58 -18.30
C PHE A 186 35.01 -43.14 -18.32
N ASP A 187 35.38 -42.29 -19.28
CA ASP A 187 36.71 -41.68 -19.33
C ASP A 187 36.85 -40.54 -18.31
N ARG A 188 37.26 -40.89 -17.08
CA ARG A 188 37.52 -39.95 -15.97
C ARG A 188 38.53 -38.86 -16.35
N GLY A 189 39.55 -39.20 -17.13
CA GLY A 189 40.59 -38.26 -17.57
C GLY A 189 40.04 -37.20 -18.52
N LYS A 190 39.26 -37.61 -19.52
CA LYS A 190 38.58 -36.70 -20.46
C LYS A 190 37.44 -35.89 -19.82
N ALA A 191 36.93 -36.30 -18.66
CA ALA A 191 35.97 -35.56 -17.85
C ALA A 191 36.61 -34.58 -16.86
N TYR A 192 37.94 -34.53 -16.74
CA TYR A 192 38.63 -33.61 -15.85
C TYR A 192 38.40 -32.15 -16.26
N GLY A 193 38.07 -31.27 -15.30
CA GLY A 193 37.73 -29.88 -15.57
C GLY A 193 36.42 -29.67 -16.32
N LYS A 194 35.52 -30.67 -16.38
CA LYS A 194 34.24 -30.58 -17.10
C LYS A 194 33.02 -30.85 -16.22
N ARG A 195 31.88 -30.31 -16.65
CA ARG A 195 30.52 -30.53 -16.12
C ARG A 195 29.58 -30.94 -17.26
N LEU A 196 28.30 -31.22 -16.99
CA LEU A 196 27.33 -31.56 -18.04
C LEU A 196 26.97 -30.32 -18.88
N ASP A 197 26.88 -30.49 -20.20
CA ASP A 197 26.43 -29.46 -21.16
C ASP A 197 24.90 -29.47 -21.30
N ILE A 198 24.20 -29.17 -20.21
CA ILE A 198 22.73 -29.20 -20.10
C ILE A 198 22.23 -27.93 -19.39
N PRO A 199 20.94 -27.56 -19.52
CA PRO A 199 20.39 -26.36 -18.87
C PRO A 199 20.65 -26.31 -17.36
N ALA A 200 20.93 -25.13 -16.83
CA ALA A 200 21.23 -24.94 -15.41
C ALA A 200 20.11 -25.49 -14.51
N GLY A 201 20.50 -26.26 -13.49
CA GLY A 201 19.55 -26.92 -12.59
C GLY A 201 18.78 -28.12 -13.17
N THR A 202 19.10 -28.59 -14.39
CA THR A 202 18.71 -29.93 -14.83
C THR A 202 19.73 -30.99 -14.41
N ALA A 203 19.43 -32.26 -14.67
CA ALA A 203 20.28 -33.40 -14.33
C ALA A 203 20.10 -34.54 -15.35
N VAL A 204 21.13 -35.38 -15.54
CA VAL A 204 21.03 -36.66 -16.25
C VAL A 204 20.91 -37.80 -15.24
N ARG A 205 20.01 -38.76 -15.52
CA ARG A 205 19.73 -39.92 -14.68
C ARG A 205 20.11 -41.23 -15.38
N PHE A 206 20.78 -42.11 -14.64
CA PHE A 206 21.28 -43.41 -15.09
C PHE A 206 20.69 -44.50 -14.17
N GLU A 207 19.83 -45.36 -14.69
CA GLU A 207 19.34 -46.54 -13.96
C GLU A 207 20.45 -47.62 -13.87
N PRO A 208 20.33 -48.62 -12.99
CA PRO A 208 21.28 -49.75 -12.94
C PRO A 208 21.48 -50.40 -14.31
N GLY A 209 22.73 -50.48 -14.77
CA GLY A 209 23.11 -51.04 -16.06
C GLY A 209 22.99 -50.11 -17.28
N ASP A 210 22.33 -48.93 -17.16
CA ASP A 210 22.13 -48.01 -18.28
C ASP A 210 23.46 -47.48 -18.86
N PRO A 211 23.74 -47.66 -20.17
CA PRO A 211 24.75 -46.91 -20.90
C PRO A 211 24.14 -45.71 -21.61
N LYS A 212 24.55 -44.48 -21.26
CA LYS A 212 24.07 -43.24 -21.90
C LYS A 212 25.25 -42.39 -22.36
N TYR A 213 25.14 -41.83 -23.56
CA TYR A 213 26.09 -40.82 -24.03
C TYR A 213 25.68 -39.45 -23.51
N VAL A 214 26.62 -38.72 -22.89
CA VAL A 214 26.42 -37.35 -22.41
C VAL A 214 27.42 -36.40 -23.04
N ASN A 215 26.99 -35.16 -23.29
CA ASN A 215 27.88 -34.07 -23.65
C ASN A 215 28.38 -33.41 -22.35
N LEU A 216 29.70 -33.25 -22.25
CA LEU A 216 30.37 -32.52 -21.18
C LEU A 216 31.01 -31.25 -21.73
N VAL A 217 31.00 -30.18 -20.95
CA VAL A 217 31.59 -28.88 -21.27
C VAL A 217 32.58 -28.46 -20.19
N SER A 218 33.66 -27.75 -20.56
CA SER A 218 34.62 -27.18 -19.59
C SER A 218 33.91 -26.29 -18.56
N ILE A 219 34.38 -26.30 -17.32
CA ILE A 219 34.01 -25.29 -16.32
C ILE A 219 34.58 -23.92 -16.73
N GLY A 220 33.90 -22.84 -16.36
CA GLY A 220 34.34 -21.46 -16.60
C GLY A 220 35.23 -20.93 -15.48
N GLY A 221 35.38 -19.60 -15.42
CA GLY A 221 36.01 -18.89 -14.31
C GLY A 221 37.51 -19.20 -14.16
N ALA A 222 37.98 -19.30 -12.91
CA ALA A 222 39.37 -19.63 -12.61
C ALA A 222 39.76 -21.10 -12.90
N GLN A 223 38.77 -21.94 -13.22
CA GLN A 223 38.84 -23.39 -13.46
C GLN A 223 39.44 -24.16 -12.28
N VAL A 224 38.85 -23.99 -11.09
CA VAL A 224 39.27 -24.65 -9.85
C VAL A 224 38.20 -25.62 -9.37
N ILE A 225 38.56 -26.89 -9.22
CA ILE A 225 37.67 -27.93 -8.69
C ILE A 225 37.72 -27.92 -7.17
N ARG A 226 36.55 -28.00 -6.53
CA ARG A 226 36.37 -28.20 -5.07
C ARG A 226 35.15 -29.09 -4.84
N GLY A 227 35.06 -29.67 -3.65
CA GLY A 227 33.91 -30.49 -3.26
C GLY A 227 33.85 -31.84 -3.94
N GLY A 228 32.65 -32.40 -4.03
CA GLY A 228 32.41 -33.72 -4.62
C GLY A 228 32.92 -34.85 -3.71
N ASN A 229 33.82 -35.69 -4.20
CA ASN A 229 34.59 -36.62 -3.37
C ASN A 229 35.99 -36.05 -3.00
N ASN A 230 36.31 -34.83 -3.43
CA ASN A 230 37.54 -34.10 -3.12
C ASN A 230 38.83 -34.84 -3.59
N LEU A 231 38.77 -35.51 -4.74
CA LEU A 231 39.87 -36.31 -5.32
C LEU A 231 40.58 -35.62 -6.49
N ALA A 232 39.91 -34.69 -7.18
CA ALA A 232 40.40 -33.95 -8.34
C ALA A 232 40.67 -32.45 -8.04
N SER A 233 40.54 -32.03 -6.78
CA SER A 233 40.49 -30.64 -6.34
C SER A 233 41.75 -29.80 -6.66
N GLY A 234 41.58 -28.48 -6.62
CA GLY A 234 42.56 -27.50 -7.07
C GLY A 234 42.36 -27.12 -8.54
N LYS A 235 43.30 -26.33 -9.10
CA LYS A 235 43.18 -25.86 -10.49
C LYS A 235 43.23 -27.00 -11.50
N ALA A 236 42.34 -26.96 -12.47
CA ALA A 236 42.30 -27.88 -13.60
C ALA A 236 43.52 -27.64 -14.50
N GLN A 237 44.39 -28.65 -14.60
CA GLN A 237 45.62 -28.61 -15.41
C GLN A 237 45.87 -30.00 -16.01
N LEU A 238 45.96 -30.10 -17.34
CA LEU A 238 46.08 -31.40 -18.02
C LEU A 238 47.28 -32.25 -17.56
N SER A 239 48.34 -31.63 -17.04
CA SER A 239 49.49 -32.29 -16.41
C SER A 239 49.17 -33.07 -15.12
N ARG A 240 48.01 -32.85 -14.49
CA ARG A 240 47.55 -33.55 -13.27
C ARG A 240 46.66 -34.76 -13.55
N THR A 241 46.24 -34.95 -14.81
CA THR A 241 45.17 -35.90 -15.17
C THR A 241 45.51 -37.33 -14.79
N ASP A 242 46.71 -37.82 -15.14
CA ASP A 242 47.14 -39.20 -14.87
C ASP A 242 47.28 -39.49 -13.37
N GLU A 243 47.74 -38.52 -12.59
CA GLU A 243 47.83 -38.60 -11.12
C GLU A 243 46.42 -38.73 -10.51
N ILE A 244 45.49 -37.85 -10.91
CA ILE A 244 44.12 -37.83 -10.40
C ILE A 244 43.35 -39.10 -10.80
N VAL A 245 43.49 -39.56 -12.04
CA VAL A 245 42.87 -40.83 -12.50
C VAL A 245 43.44 -42.03 -11.75
N LYS A 246 44.75 -42.07 -11.49
CA LYS A 246 45.38 -43.11 -10.66
C LYS A 246 44.85 -43.10 -9.22
N ASN A 247 44.68 -41.92 -8.62
CA ASN A 247 44.14 -41.77 -7.27
C ASN A 247 42.65 -42.19 -7.21
N LEU A 248 41.84 -41.81 -8.20
CA LEU A 248 40.45 -42.24 -8.35
C LEU A 248 40.33 -43.78 -8.45
N LEU A 249 41.18 -44.41 -9.26
CA LEU A 249 41.25 -45.88 -9.37
C LEU A 249 41.64 -46.54 -8.04
N ALA A 250 42.60 -45.96 -7.29
CA ALA A 250 42.98 -46.44 -5.96
C ALA A 250 41.84 -46.29 -4.93
N CYS A 251 40.97 -45.30 -5.10
CA CYS A 251 39.72 -45.12 -4.33
C CYS A 251 38.53 -45.94 -4.89
N GLY A 252 38.74 -46.81 -5.88
CA GLY A 252 37.72 -47.72 -6.42
C GLY A 252 36.73 -47.09 -7.41
N PHE A 253 37.03 -45.91 -7.97
CA PHE A 253 36.18 -45.28 -8.98
C PHE A 253 36.34 -45.95 -10.34
N ALA A 254 35.22 -46.33 -10.95
CA ALA A 254 35.21 -46.94 -12.27
C ALA A 254 35.70 -45.96 -13.34
N HIS A 255 36.57 -46.48 -14.20
CA HIS A 255 37.14 -45.77 -15.34
C HIS A 255 37.40 -46.74 -16.49
N THR A 256 36.94 -46.35 -17.67
CA THR A 256 37.29 -46.99 -18.95
C THR A 256 37.74 -45.88 -19.91
N PRO A 257 38.99 -45.89 -20.41
CA PRO A 257 39.46 -44.93 -21.40
C PRO A 257 38.64 -45.00 -22.69
N GLU A 258 38.24 -43.84 -23.24
CA GLU A 258 37.48 -43.73 -24.47
C GLU A 258 38.31 -42.95 -25.51
N PRO A 259 39.39 -43.53 -26.09
CA PRO A 259 40.34 -42.79 -26.92
C PRO A 259 39.67 -42.11 -28.12
N GLY A 260 38.67 -42.76 -28.74
CA GLY A 260 37.87 -42.22 -29.83
C GLY A 260 36.70 -41.31 -29.45
N ALA A 261 36.57 -40.88 -28.18
CA ALA A 261 35.52 -39.98 -27.73
C ALA A 261 35.42 -38.71 -28.59
N LEU A 262 34.20 -38.33 -28.97
CA LEU A 262 33.94 -37.31 -29.98
C LEU A 262 34.02 -35.90 -29.39
N SER A 263 34.87 -35.05 -29.96
CA SER A 263 34.76 -33.60 -29.79
C SER A 263 33.44 -33.11 -30.39
N VAL A 264 32.72 -32.25 -29.68
CA VAL A 264 31.41 -31.73 -30.14
C VAL A 264 31.58 -30.27 -30.54
N ALA A 265 31.38 -29.96 -31.82
CA ALA A 265 31.55 -28.60 -32.35
C ALA A 265 30.30 -27.72 -32.15
N GLU A 266 29.10 -28.32 -32.21
CA GLU A 266 27.83 -27.61 -32.05
C GLU A 266 27.51 -27.39 -30.56
N PRO A 267 27.14 -26.17 -30.15
CA PRO A 267 26.75 -25.90 -28.77
C PRO A 267 25.31 -26.35 -28.50
N ASN A 268 25.01 -26.74 -27.25
CA ASN A 268 23.64 -27.06 -26.85
C ASN A 268 22.76 -25.80 -26.79
N THR A 269 21.46 -25.95 -27.04
CA THR A 269 20.48 -24.85 -27.16
C THR A 269 19.19 -25.13 -26.42
N MET A 270 18.51 -24.06 -25.99
CA MET A 270 17.16 -24.08 -25.42
C MET A 270 16.20 -23.27 -26.29
N THR A 271 14.92 -23.65 -26.34
CA THR A 271 13.89 -22.71 -26.81
C THR A 271 13.65 -21.64 -25.73
N ARG A 272 13.19 -20.44 -26.11
CA ARG A 272 12.96 -19.38 -25.12
C ARG A 272 11.81 -19.66 -24.18
N GLU A 273 10.80 -20.39 -24.63
CA GLU A 273 9.67 -20.83 -23.80
C GLU A 273 10.18 -21.74 -22.66
N ALA A 274 11.09 -22.66 -22.98
CA ALA A 274 11.73 -23.52 -21.99
C ALA A 274 12.66 -22.75 -21.05
N TYR A 275 13.40 -21.74 -21.56
CA TYR A 275 14.23 -20.86 -20.74
C TYR A 275 13.39 -20.01 -19.78
N ALA A 276 12.38 -19.29 -20.27
CA ALA A 276 11.47 -18.50 -19.45
C ALA A 276 10.70 -19.36 -18.44
N GLY A 277 10.27 -20.56 -18.86
CA GLY A 277 9.69 -21.58 -18.00
C GLY A 277 10.62 -22.11 -16.89
N MET A 278 11.93 -21.88 -16.98
CA MET A 278 12.94 -22.30 -15.99
C MET A 278 13.53 -21.16 -15.16
N PHE A 279 13.82 -20.00 -15.75
CA PHE A 279 14.61 -18.92 -15.13
C PHE A 279 13.88 -17.56 -15.11
N GLY A 280 12.80 -17.43 -15.89
CA GLY A 280 12.19 -16.13 -16.20
C GLY A 280 12.65 -15.57 -17.56
N PRO A 281 11.97 -14.53 -18.06
CA PRO A 281 12.25 -13.91 -19.35
C PRO A 281 13.63 -13.26 -19.39
N THR A 282 14.25 -13.21 -20.58
CA THR A 282 15.58 -12.64 -20.79
C THR A 282 15.57 -11.64 -21.95
N THR A 283 16.72 -11.03 -22.27
CA THR A 283 16.85 -9.84 -23.14
C THR A 283 16.02 -9.95 -24.41
N GLY A 284 15.09 -9.00 -24.58
CA GLY A 284 14.19 -8.89 -25.72
C GLY A 284 12.89 -9.70 -25.63
N ASP A 285 12.64 -10.45 -24.55
CA ASP A 285 11.32 -10.99 -24.20
C ASP A 285 10.46 -9.91 -23.52
N ARG A 286 9.13 -10.06 -23.54
CA ARG A 286 8.15 -9.08 -23.05
C ARG A 286 7.22 -9.67 -21.99
N VAL A 287 6.87 -8.89 -20.96
CA VAL A 287 6.04 -9.31 -19.81
C VAL A 287 4.88 -8.34 -19.60
N ARG A 288 3.67 -8.87 -19.43
CA ARG A 288 2.47 -8.10 -19.10
C ARG A 288 2.45 -7.76 -17.61
N LEU A 289 2.19 -6.51 -17.25
CA LEU A 289 2.17 -6.07 -15.84
C LEU A 289 0.79 -6.30 -15.22
N GLY A 290 0.60 -7.42 -14.54
CA GLY A 290 -0.71 -7.82 -14.00
C GLY A 290 -1.75 -7.94 -15.12
N ASP A 291 -2.97 -7.48 -14.84
CA ASP A 291 -4.09 -7.42 -15.80
C ASP A 291 -4.08 -6.14 -16.67
N THR A 292 -3.14 -5.22 -16.47
CA THR A 292 -3.04 -3.95 -17.22
C THR A 292 -2.67 -4.14 -18.70
N GLY A 293 -2.95 -3.11 -19.51
CA GLY A 293 -2.51 -3.05 -20.92
C GLY A 293 -1.01 -2.79 -21.12
N LEU A 294 -0.19 -2.84 -20.08
CA LEU A 294 1.23 -2.46 -20.09
C LEU A 294 2.15 -3.68 -20.28
N TRP A 295 3.14 -3.54 -21.16
CA TRP A 295 4.15 -4.56 -21.43
C TRP A 295 5.57 -4.04 -21.22
N VAL A 296 6.40 -4.76 -20.45
CA VAL A 296 7.83 -4.45 -20.30
C VAL A 296 8.69 -5.40 -21.12
N GLU A 297 9.58 -4.86 -21.95
CA GLU A 297 10.62 -5.61 -22.65
C GLU A 297 11.89 -5.68 -21.79
N VAL A 298 12.49 -6.85 -21.64
CA VAL A 298 13.75 -7.03 -20.89
C VAL A 298 14.90 -6.37 -21.67
N GLU A 299 15.42 -5.26 -21.16
CA GLU A 299 16.44 -4.44 -21.86
C GLU A 299 17.85 -5.02 -21.79
N HIS A 300 18.14 -5.79 -20.73
CA HIS A 300 19.46 -6.35 -20.44
C HIS A 300 19.31 -7.56 -19.51
N ASP A 301 20.19 -8.55 -19.68
CA ASP A 301 20.39 -9.67 -18.77
C ASP A 301 21.90 -9.73 -18.46
N PHE A 302 22.25 -9.90 -17.18
CA PHE A 302 23.65 -10.01 -16.75
C PHE A 302 24.18 -11.46 -16.83
N THR A 303 23.30 -12.45 -17.00
CA THR A 303 23.66 -13.86 -16.95
C THR A 303 24.65 -14.28 -18.05
N VAL A 304 25.34 -15.39 -17.81
CA VAL A 304 26.02 -16.15 -18.85
C VAL A 304 25.19 -17.42 -19.07
N TYR A 305 24.55 -17.54 -20.23
CA TYR A 305 23.57 -18.61 -20.47
C TYR A 305 24.18 -20.00 -20.24
N GLY A 306 23.57 -20.79 -19.35
CA GLY A 306 24.05 -22.07 -18.86
C GLY A 306 24.81 -22.04 -17.54
N ASP A 307 25.12 -20.87 -16.95
CA ASP A 307 25.68 -20.67 -15.60
C ASP A 307 24.64 -20.02 -14.62
N GLU A 308 23.34 -20.18 -14.85
CA GLU A 308 22.27 -19.53 -14.06
C GLU A 308 22.23 -19.99 -12.58
N CYS A 309 22.05 -19.05 -11.65
CA CYS A 309 22.12 -19.23 -10.20
C CYS A 309 20.89 -19.93 -9.58
N LYS A 310 20.61 -21.18 -9.97
CA LYS A 310 19.42 -21.92 -9.49
C LYS A 310 19.69 -22.77 -8.23
N PHE A 311 18.91 -22.55 -7.16
CA PHE A 311 18.97 -23.31 -5.90
C PHE A 311 18.08 -24.56 -5.89
N GLY A 312 18.40 -25.53 -5.02
CA GLY A 312 17.58 -26.70 -4.70
C GLY A 312 18.25 -28.06 -4.94
N GLY A 313 17.46 -29.13 -4.78
CA GLY A 313 17.92 -30.53 -4.92
C GLY A 313 18.58 -30.81 -6.28
N GLY A 314 19.87 -31.12 -6.27
CA GLY A 314 20.67 -31.41 -7.47
C GLY A 314 20.92 -30.21 -8.39
N LYS A 315 20.64 -28.98 -7.95
CA LYS A 315 20.72 -27.75 -8.77
C LYS A 315 22.13 -27.14 -8.81
N VAL A 316 22.23 -25.84 -9.05
CA VAL A 316 23.49 -25.12 -9.34
C VAL A 316 24.17 -24.60 -8.08
N LEU A 317 23.42 -23.87 -7.24
CA LEU A 317 23.92 -23.32 -5.97
C LEU A 317 24.09 -24.45 -4.94
N ARG A 318 25.26 -25.09 -5.00
CA ARG A 318 25.76 -26.15 -4.11
C ARG A 318 27.29 -26.06 -4.02
N GLU A 319 27.85 -26.52 -2.90
CA GLU A 319 29.28 -26.47 -2.59
C GLU A 319 30.18 -26.91 -3.75
N GLY A 320 31.22 -26.11 -4.02
CA GLY A 320 32.20 -26.35 -5.08
C GLY A 320 31.67 -26.13 -6.50
N MET A 321 30.36 -25.95 -6.67
CA MET A 321 29.65 -25.77 -7.93
C MET A 321 29.28 -24.29 -8.06
N GLY A 322 28.00 -23.91 -8.15
CA GLY A 322 27.58 -22.50 -8.14
C GLY A 322 27.76 -21.79 -6.79
N GLN A 323 28.01 -22.52 -5.70
CA GLN A 323 28.38 -21.96 -4.40
C GLN A 323 29.90 -22.08 -4.19
N ALA A 324 30.56 -20.97 -3.90
CA ALA A 324 31.99 -20.92 -3.63
C ALA A 324 32.32 -21.57 -2.28
N ALA A 325 33.30 -22.47 -2.28
CA ALA A 325 33.73 -23.22 -1.08
C ALA A 325 34.98 -22.63 -0.38
N SER A 326 35.52 -21.52 -0.89
CA SER A 326 36.78 -20.91 -0.39
C SER A 326 36.62 -19.50 0.18
N GLU A 327 35.45 -18.89 0.07
CA GLU A 327 35.22 -17.48 0.44
C GLU A 327 33.97 -17.30 1.31
N SER A 328 34.03 -16.31 2.19
CA SER A 328 33.01 -16.01 3.20
C SER A 328 32.10 -14.83 2.85
N TYR A 329 32.20 -14.30 1.63
CA TYR A 329 31.31 -13.24 1.13
C TYR A 329 29.90 -13.79 0.84
N THR A 330 28.89 -12.92 0.99
CA THR A 330 27.48 -13.33 1.09
C THR A 330 26.61 -12.56 0.09
N ASN A 331 26.56 -12.98 -1.17
CA ASN A 331 25.77 -12.28 -2.20
C ASN A 331 25.10 -13.22 -3.22
N GLY A 332 24.11 -12.69 -3.94
CA GLY A 332 23.42 -13.26 -5.09
C GLY A 332 23.31 -12.24 -6.23
N ASP A 333 22.52 -12.50 -7.28
CA ASP A 333 22.48 -11.65 -8.50
C ASP A 333 21.95 -10.22 -8.22
N ILE A 334 21.06 -10.08 -7.24
CA ILE A 334 20.95 -8.87 -6.41
C ILE A 334 21.66 -9.20 -5.09
N GLY A 335 22.87 -8.68 -4.90
CA GLY A 335 23.68 -8.94 -3.71
C GLY A 335 23.16 -8.15 -2.52
N ILE A 336 23.07 -8.80 -1.34
CA ILE A 336 22.62 -8.16 -0.11
C ILE A 336 23.59 -8.48 1.02
N SER A 337 24.23 -7.45 1.59
CA SER A 337 25.14 -7.60 2.73
C SER A 337 25.01 -6.39 3.67
N GLY A 338 25.09 -6.61 4.99
CA GLY A 338 24.86 -5.56 6.00
C GLY A 338 23.48 -4.89 5.91
N GLY A 339 22.49 -5.59 5.35
CA GLY A 339 21.15 -5.07 5.07
C GLY A 339 21.04 -4.11 3.87
N LYS A 340 22.13 -3.91 3.13
CA LYS A 340 22.20 -3.07 1.93
C LYS A 340 22.37 -3.90 0.67
N ILE A 341 21.92 -3.35 -0.45
CA ILE A 341 22.24 -3.87 -1.78
C ILE A 341 23.75 -3.68 -1.99
N ALA A 342 24.50 -4.77 -2.09
CA ALA A 342 25.96 -4.80 -2.20
C ALA A 342 26.47 -4.95 -3.65
N GLY A 343 25.55 -5.12 -4.60
CA GLY A 343 25.80 -5.08 -6.04
C GLY A 343 24.61 -5.67 -6.82
N ILE A 344 24.60 -5.47 -8.13
CA ILE A 344 23.61 -6.03 -9.07
C ILE A 344 24.39 -6.53 -10.28
N GLY A 345 24.15 -7.77 -10.72
CA GLY A 345 24.91 -8.39 -11.81
C GLY A 345 24.74 -9.91 -11.83
N LYS A 346 25.78 -10.63 -12.26
CA LYS A 346 25.81 -12.10 -12.26
C LYS A 346 26.59 -12.62 -11.06
N ALA A 347 25.97 -13.51 -10.31
CA ALA A 347 26.51 -14.08 -9.08
C ALA A 347 26.99 -15.53 -9.24
N GLY A 348 27.37 -16.16 -8.13
CA GLY A 348 27.71 -17.58 -8.06
C GLY A 348 29.15 -17.79 -7.61
N ASN A 349 29.90 -18.63 -8.34
CA ASN A 349 31.23 -19.05 -7.94
C ASN A 349 32.29 -18.75 -9.03
N PRO A 350 33.22 -17.82 -8.80
CA PRO A 350 34.25 -17.45 -9.79
C PRO A 350 35.29 -18.56 -10.03
N ASP A 351 35.34 -19.61 -9.20
CA ASP A 351 36.19 -20.78 -9.46
C ASP A 351 35.71 -21.60 -10.68
N VAL A 352 34.42 -21.55 -11.03
CA VAL A 352 33.81 -22.48 -12.02
C VAL A 352 32.82 -21.85 -13.02
N MET A 353 32.45 -20.58 -12.83
CA MET A 353 31.52 -19.83 -13.68
C MET A 353 32.20 -18.63 -14.34
N GLU A 354 31.76 -18.26 -15.53
CA GLU A 354 32.18 -17.02 -16.19
C GLU A 354 31.31 -15.83 -15.77
N GLY A 355 31.84 -14.62 -15.92
CA GLY A 355 31.09 -13.37 -15.73
C GLY A 355 30.69 -13.03 -14.28
N VAL A 356 31.09 -13.82 -13.27
CA VAL A 356 30.75 -13.55 -11.86
C VAL A 356 31.33 -12.20 -11.44
N THR A 357 30.44 -11.27 -11.08
CA THR A 357 30.82 -9.94 -10.59
C THR A 357 31.65 -10.10 -9.31
N PRO A 358 32.81 -9.41 -9.14
CA PRO A 358 33.74 -9.69 -8.04
C PRO A 358 33.16 -9.66 -6.61
N ASN A 359 32.11 -8.87 -6.37
CA ASN A 359 31.44 -8.80 -5.06
C ASN A 359 30.29 -9.81 -4.91
N LEU A 360 29.78 -10.40 -6.00
CA LEU A 360 28.54 -11.21 -6.02
C LEU A 360 28.79 -12.71 -5.84
N ILE A 361 29.66 -13.06 -4.89
CA ILE A 361 30.03 -14.45 -4.62
C ILE A 361 28.99 -15.10 -3.69
N ALA A 362 28.47 -16.24 -4.14
CA ALA A 362 27.56 -17.08 -3.37
C ALA A 362 28.36 -18.03 -2.47
N GLY A 363 28.75 -17.57 -1.29
CA GLY A 363 29.50 -18.36 -0.32
C GLY A 363 28.62 -19.27 0.55
N THR A 364 29.26 -19.99 1.48
CA THR A 364 28.59 -20.88 2.45
C THR A 364 27.64 -20.15 3.41
N ASN A 365 27.78 -18.84 3.54
CA ASN A 365 26.94 -17.99 4.39
C ASN A 365 25.89 -17.19 3.57
N THR A 366 25.66 -17.52 2.29
CA THR A 366 24.62 -16.91 1.45
C THR A 366 23.28 -17.65 1.62
N GLU A 367 22.23 -16.91 2.00
CA GLU A 367 20.83 -17.35 1.86
C GLU A 367 20.32 -17.05 0.44
N VAL A 368 19.38 -17.85 -0.07
CA VAL A 368 18.85 -17.72 -1.44
C VAL A 368 17.34 -17.46 -1.44
N ILE A 369 16.94 -16.30 -1.97
CA ILE A 369 15.56 -16.03 -2.38
C ILE A 369 15.45 -16.28 -3.88
N ALA A 370 14.57 -17.21 -4.27
CA ALA A 370 14.31 -17.57 -5.66
C ALA A 370 13.62 -16.41 -6.40
N GLY A 371 14.37 -15.68 -7.23
CA GLY A 371 13.87 -14.56 -8.03
C GLY A 371 13.36 -14.96 -9.42
N GLU A 372 13.57 -16.19 -9.86
CA GLU A 372 13.15 -16.63 -11.19
C GLU A 372 11.64 -16.44 -11.42
N LYS A 373 11.28 -15.89 -12.58
CA LYS A 373 9.89 -15.55 -12.98
C LYS A 373 9.20 -14.48 -12.13
N LEU A 374 9.86 -13.89 -11.14
CA LEU A 374 9.32 -12.78 -10.34
C LEU A 374 9.83 -11.43 -10.86
N ILE A 375 9.05 -10.38 -10.64
CA ILE A 375 9.48 -9.00 -10.85
C ILE A 375 9.92 -8.44 -9.49
N VAL A 376 11.09 -7.81 -9.43
CA VAL A 376 11.59 -7.14 -8.21
C VAL A 376 11.49 -5.63 -8.39
N THR A 377 10.88 -4.93 -7.42
CA THR A 377 10.89 -3.46 -7.34
C THR A 377 11.56 -3.01 -6.04
N ALA A 378 11.96 -1.74 -5.99
CA ALA A 378 12.14 -1.08 -4.71
C ALA A 378 10.80 -1.06 -3.97
N GLY A 379 10.84 -1.09 -2.63
CA GLY A 379 9.66 -0.86 -1.82
C GLY A 379 9.09 0.55 -2.02
N ALA A 380 7.77 0.66 -2.01
CA ALA A 380 7.10 1.94 -2.21
C ALA A 380 7.34 2.90 -1.03
N ILE A 381 7.28 4.19 -1.34
CA ILE A 381 7.43 5.32 -0.43
C ILE A 381 6.17 6.16 -0.56
N ASP A 382 5.30 6.09 0.44
CA ASP A 382 4.12 6.94 0.50
C ASP A 382 4.50 8.32 1.05
N ALA A 383 4.35 9.35 0.21
CA ALA A 383 4.81 10.71 0.49
C ALA A 383 3.82 11.56 1.31
N HIS A 384 2.57 11.10 1.49
CA HIS A 384 1.51 11.86 2.14
C HIS A 384 0.66 10.95 3.03
N VAL A 385 1.17 10.69 4.24
CA VAL A 385 0.54 9.80 5.24
C VAL A 385 0.02 10.60 6.44
N HIS A 386 -1.29 10.59 6.65
CA HIS A 386 -1.92 11.04 7.88
C HIS A 386 -1.87 9.89 8.90
N TYR A 387 -1.06 10.01 9.97
CA TYR A 387 -0.90 8.95 10.99
C TYR A 387 -2.09 8.90 11.97
N ILE A 388 -3.26 8.57 11.42
CA ILE A 388 -4.57 8.52 12.09
C ILE A 388 -4.70 7.26 12.95
N CYS A 389 -4.20 6.10 12.51
CA CYS A 389 -4.30 4.88 13.30
C CYS A 389 -3.22 3.83 12.97
N PRO A 390 -2.74 3.04 13.96
CA PRO A 390 -1.63 2.10 13.79
C PRO A 390 -1.89 0.92 12.84
N GLN A 391 -3.12 0.75 12.35
CA GLN A 391 -3.50 -0.24 11.35
C GLN A 391 -2.87 0.07 9.98
N GLN A 392 -2.64 1.36 9.70
CA GLN A 392 -2.24 1.85 8.38
C GLN A 392 -0.92 1.23 7.87
N TRP A 393 0.03 0.90 8.75
CA TRP A 393 1.30 0.30 8.33
C TRP A 393 1.15 -1.15 7.84
N GLN A 394 0.12 -1.88 8.32
CA GLN A 394 -0.12 -3.26 7.93
C GLN A 394 -0.67 -3.31 6.50
N GLU A 395 -1.62 -2.43 6.17
CA GLU A 395 -2.12 -2.21 4.81
C GLU A 395 -1.01 -1.67 3.88
N ALA A 396 -0.15 -0.78 4.40
CA ALA A 396 1.00 -0.26 3.66
C ALA A 396 1.99 -1.38 3.29
N ILE A 397 2.45 -2.19 4.26
CA ILE A 397 3.43 -3.24 3.99
C ILE A 397 2.83 -4.39 3.16
N ALA A 398 1.56 -4.76 3.40
CA ALA A 398 0.88 -5.80 2.63
C ALA A 398 0.65 -5.41 1.15
N SER A 399 0.74 -4.13 0.81
CA SER A 399 0.69 -3.59 -0.57
C SER A 399 2.08 -3.21 -1.15
N GLY A 400 3.17 -3.47 -0.42
CA GLY A 400 4.54 -3.25 -0.90
C GLY A 400 5.17 -1.89 -0.49
N THR A 401 4.53 -1.12 0.39
CA THR A 401 5.09 0.12 0.93
C THR A 401 6.06 -0.19 2.07
N THR A 402 7.26 0.40 2.03
CA THR A 402 8.35 0.16 2.99
C THR A 402 8.81 1.41 3.73
N THR A 403 8.35 2.59 3.27
CA THR A 403 8.60 3.91 3.87
C THR A 403 7.30 4.71 3.88
N MET A 404 6.99 5.36 5.00
CA MET A 404 5.81 6.20 5.17
C MET A 404 6.25 7.59 5.63
N ILE A 405 5.79 8.63 4.95
CA ILE A 405 6.18 10.03 5.15
C ILE A 405 4.92 10.87 5.42
N GLY A 406 4.91 11.64 6.51
CA GLY A 406 3.79 12.52 6.84
C GLY A 406 3.72 12.85 8.32
N GLY A 407 2.53 13.01 8.89
CA GLY A 407 2.37 13.53 10.24
C GLY A 407 1.05 13.16 10.88
N GLY A 408 1.00 13.21 12.21
CA GLY A 408 -0.19 12.90 12.98
C GLY A 408 0.10 12.50 14.43
N THR A 409 -0.97 12.28 15.20
CA THR A 409 -0.89 11.90 16.63
C THR A 409 -1.96 10.87 17.01
N GLY A 410 -2.36 9.98 16.11
CA GLY A 410 -3.62 9.23 16.21
C GLY A 410 -4.82 10.07 15.72
N PRO A 411 -6.07 9.66 15.99
CA PRO A 411 -7.26 10.18 15.30
C PRO A 411 -7.76 11.55 15.84
N SER A 412 -6.83 12.47 16.10
CA SER A 412 -7.15 13.84 16.51
C SER A 412 -7.67 14.65 15.31
N ALA A 413 -8.57 15.62 15.51
CA ALA A 413 -9.12 16.41 14.40
C ALA A 413 -8.04 17.04 13.51
N GLY A 414 -6.97 17.56 14.13
CA GLY A 414 -5.81 18.10 13.41
C GLY A 414 -4.98 17.05 12.65
N THR A 415 -5.05 15.76 13.01
CA THR A 415 -4.44 14.66 12.24
C THR A 415 -5.38 14.15 11.15
N ASN A 416 -6.68 14.05 11.45
CA ASN A 416 -7.72 13.65 10.50
C ASN A 416 -7.78 14.64 9.31
N ALA A 417 -7.49 15.92 9.55
CA ALA A 417 -7.42 16.95 8.52
C ALA A 417 -5.99 17.25 8.00
N THR A 418 -4.91 17.05 8.79
CA THR A 418 -3.57 17.54 8.39
C THR A 418 -2.40 16.60 8.74
N THR A 419 -1.40 16.55 7.86
CA THR A 419 -0.12 15.84 7.99
C THR A 419 0.85 16.52 8.99
N CYS A 420 0.41 16.76 10.22
CA CYS A 420 1.20 17.48 11.24
C CYS A 420 1.37 16.68 12.53
N THR A 421 2.61 16.42 12.93
CA THR A 421 2.99 16.02 14.30
C THR A 421 3.45 17.28 15.04
N PRO A 422 2.62 17.93 15.89
CA PRO A 422 2.71 19.39 16.04
C PRO A 422 3.59 19.91 17.19
N SER A 423 4.17 19.04 18.04
CA SER A 423 5.04 19.47 19.15
C SER A 423 6.11 18.44 19.49
N PRO A 424 7.24 18.84 20.13
CA PRO A 424 8.31 17.92 20.54
C PRO A 424 7.83 16.73 21.39
N PHE A 425 6.84 16.95 22.24
CA PHE A 425 6.19 15.91 23.03
C PHE A 425 5.57 14.82 22.14
N TYR A 426 4.77 15.21 21.14
CA TYR A 426 4.18 14.27 20.20
C TYR A 426 5.22 13.65 19.25
N MET A 427 6.23 14.42 18.82
CA MET A 427 7.33 13.91 18.00
C MET A 427 8.03 12.72 18.67
N ARG A 428 8.44 12.89 19.93
CA ARG A 428 9.02 11.81 20.75
C ARG A 428 8.09 10.59 20.85
N HIS A 429 6.81 10.82 21.13
CA HIS A 429 5.84 9.73 21.26
C HIS A 429 5.58 8.97 19.95
N MET A 430 5.52 9.64 18.80
CA MET A 430 5.31 9.00 17.50
C MET A 430 6.54 8.23 17.02
N LEU A 431 7.75 8.76 17.25
CA LEU A 431 9.00 8.04 17.01
C LEU A 431 9.09 6.77 17.87
N ALA A 432 8.80 6.87 19.17
CA ALA A 432 8.80 5.72 20.08
C ALA A 432 7.70 4.68 19.73
N ALA A 433 6.50 5.13 19.34
CA ALA A 433 5.40 4.25 18.95
C ALA A 433 5.64 3.51 17.62
N THR A 434 6.57 3.98 16.79
CA THR A 434 6.92 3.36 15.50
C THR A 434 8.26 2.61 15.51
N ASP A 435 8.95 2.59 16.65
CA ASP A 435 10.29 2.00 16.83
C ASP A 435 10.33 0.48 16.57
N SER A 436 9.24 -0.24 16.83
CA SER A 436 9.13 -1.70 16.66
C SER A 436 8.50 -2.15 15.33
N ILE A 437 8.22 -1.23 14.40
CA ILE A 437 7.44 -1.51 13.17
C ILE A 437 8.38 -1.68 11.96
N PRO A 438 8.19 -2.67 11.07
CA PRO A 438 9.06 -2.94 9.91
C PRO A 438 8.88 -1.95 8.74
N ILE A 439 8.87 -0.65 9.02
CA ILE A 439 8.67 0.45 8.07
C ILE A 439 9.66 1.57 8.43
N ASN A 440 10.17 2.27 7.41
CA ASN A 440 10.92 3.52 7.62
C ASN A 440 9.93 4.66 7.82
N PHE A 441 10.10 5.48 8.86
CA PHE A 441 9.18 6.59 9.15
C PHE A 441 9.88 7.95 9.00
N LEU A 442 9.14 8.95 8.50
CA LEU A 442 9.56 10.34 8.43
C LEU A 442 8.40 11.22 8.89
N PHE A 443 8.58 11.91 10.02
CA PHE A 443 7.55 12.76 10.62
C PHE A 443 7.69 14.23 10.21
N THR A 444 6.58 14.84 9.79
CA THR A 444 6.47 16.26 9.44
C THR A 444 5.84 17.09 10.56
N GLY A 445 6.46 18.22 10.89
CA GLY A 445 5.93 19.20 11.84
C GLY A 445 4.87 20.11 11.21
N LYS A 446 4.20 20.92 12.02
CA LYS A 446 3.33 21.99 11.52
C LYS A 446 4.18 23.16 11.01
N GLY A 447 3.96 23.58 9.76
CA GLY A 447 4.63 24.73 9.13
C GLY A 447 3.88 26.06 9.24
N ASN A 448 2.63 26.04 9.72
CA ASN A 448 1.79 27.23 9.82
C ASN A 448 2.09 28.08 11.07
N ASP A 449 3.10 28.95 10.96
CA ASP A 449 3.33 30.08 11.87
C ASP A 449 3.98 31.23 11.06
N ALA A 450 3.75 32.48 11.45
CA ALA A 450 4.46 33.64 10.92
C ALA A 450 5.78 33.93 11.65
N SER A 451 6.03 33.26 12.78
CA SER A 451 7.27 33.32 13.57
C SER A 451 8.08 32.01 13.43
N PRO A 452 9.42 32.04 13.41
CA PRO A 452 10.20 30.82 13.16
C PRO A 452 10.23 29.88 14.37
N ALA A 453 10.13 30.40 15.60
CA ALA A 453 10.52 29.70 16.83
C ALA A 453 9.89 28.30 17.00
N ALA A 454 8.58 28.16 16.81
CA ALA A 454 7.89 26.88 16.96
C ALA A 454 8.24 25.87 15.85
N LEU A 455 8.51 26.36 14.63
CA LEU A 455 8.96 25.54 13.50
C LEU A 455 10.41 25.09 13.71
N GLU A 456 11.27 25.93 14.27
CA GLU A 456 12.63 25.52 14.67
C GLU A 456 12.59 24.46 15.77
N GLU A 457 11.73 24.64 16.79
CA GLU A 457 11.59 23.71 17.90
C GLU A 457 11.14 22.31 17.44
N ILE A 458 10.14 22.21 16.55
CA ILE A 458 9.67 20.90 16.07
C ILE A 458 10.68 20.21 15.13
N VAL A 459 11.47 20.98 14.38
CA VAL A 459 12.57 20.45 13.55
C VAL A 459 13.74 19.98 14.43
N GLN A 460 14.15 20.74 15.44
CA GLN A 460 15.10 20.29 16.49
C GLN A 460 14.56 19.06 17.25
N ALA A 461 13.24 19.01 17.41
CA ALA A 461 12.36 17.91 17.78
C ALA A 461 12.63 16.54 17.13
N GLY A 462 13.11 16.57 15.87
CA GLY A 462 13.22 15.41 15.00
C GLY A 462 12.44 15.50 13.70
N ALA A 463 11.56 16.50 13.51
CA ALA A 463 10.78 16.61 12.27
C ALA A 463 11.69 16.77 11.03
N ALA A 464 11.60 15.82 10.10
CA ALA A 464 12.37 15.80 8.85
C ALA A 464 11.68 16.57 7.70
N GLY A 465 10.56 17.23 7.99
CA GLY A 465 9.86 18.13 7.08
C GLY A 465 8.78 18.93 7.81
N LEU A 466 8.09 19.81 7.09
CA LEU A 466 6.98 20.63 7.59
C LEU A 466 5.78 20.53 6.63
N LYS A 467 4.55 20.55 7.14
CA LYS A 467 3.32 20.70 6.34
C LYS A 467 2.68 22.07 6.61
N LEU A 468 2.45 22.82 5.53
CA LEU A 468 1.53 23.97 5.50
C LEU A 468 0.13 23.46 5.11
N HIS A 469 -0.90 23.87 5.87
CA HIS A 469 -2.31 23.56 5.61
C HIS A 469 -3.22 24.79 5.65
N GLU A 470 -4.29 24.80 4.85
CA GLU A 470 -5.31 25.84 4.91
C GLU A 470 -6.09 25.81 6.25
N ASP A 471 -6.36 24.62 6.78
CA ASP A 471 -6.98 24.36 8.10
C ASP A 471 -6.15 24.94 9.28
N TRP A 472 -4.89 25.33 9.03
CA TRP A 472 -4.03 26.05 9.97
C TRP A 472 -3.58 27.44 9.44
N GLY A 473 -4.12 27.90 8.31
CA GLY A 473 -3.79 29.15 7.62
C GLY A 473 -2.54 29.06 6.74
N SER A 474 -2.67 28.61 5.49
CA SER A 474 -1.60 28.57 4.46
C SER A 474 -1.31 29.97 3.88
N THR A 475 -1.23 30.98 4.73
CA THR A 475 -1.07 32.39 4.33
C THR A 475 0.33 32.66 3.73
N PRO A 476 0.50 33.68 2.87
CA PRO A 476 1.81 34.11 2.36
C PRO A 476 2.86 34.38 3.45
N ALA A 477 2.45 34.81 4.64
CA ALA A 477 3.36 35.00 5.78
C ALA A 477 3.89 33.66 6.31
N ALA A 478 3.00 32.69 6.55
CA ALA A 478 3.35 31.35 6.99
C ALA A 478 4.19 30.60 5.93
N ILE A 479 3.81 30.71 4.65
CA ILE A 479 4.57 30.14 3.52
C ILE A 479 6.03 30.61 3.55
N LYS A 480 6.26 31.93 3.68
CA LYS A 480 7.62 32.49 3.67
C LYS A 480 8.45 32.01 4.86
N ASN A 481 7.94 32.15 6.07
CA ASN A 481 8.61 31.74 7.31
C ASN A 481 8.91 30.22 7.34
N CYS A 482 7.97 29.40 6.88
CA CYS A 482 8.16 27.94 6.78
C CYS A 482 9.27 27.56 5.79
N LEU A 483 9.32 28.24 4.64
CA LEU A 483 10.41 28.06 3.67
C LEU A 483 11.76 28.57 4.21
N ASP A 484 11.78 29.67 4.98
CA ASP A 484 13.00 30.17 5.64
C ASP A 484 13.56 29.14 6.64
N VAL A 485 12.70 28.51 7.45
CA VAL A 485 13.10 27.44 8.40
C VAL A 485 13.47 26.14 7.67
N GLY A 486 12.77 25.79 6.59
CA GLY A 486 13.10 24.64 5.73
C GLY A 486 14.48 24.79 5.08
N ASP A 487 14.79 25.98 4.54
CA ASP A 487 16.09 26.33 3.96
C ASP A 487 17.21 26.34 5.04
N LYS A 488 16.91 26.80 6.26
CA LYS A 488 17.85 26.82 7.40
C LYS A 488 18.27 25.42 7.87
N TYR A 489 17.37 24.44 7.87
CA TYR A 489 17.60 23.11 8.46
C TYR A 489 17.68 21.95 7.44
N ASP A 490 17.56 22.23 6.14
CA ASP A 490 17.56 21.26 5.03
C ASP A 490 16.45 20.19 5.13
N VAL A 491 15.24 20.63 5.50
CA VAL A 491 14.04 19.78 5.67
C VAL A 491 12.94 20.16 4.69
N GLN A 492 12.24 19.19 4.08
CA GLN A 492 11.28 19.49 3.01
C GLN A 492 10.03 20.21 3.54
N VAL A 493 9.57 21.22 2.78
CA VAL A 493 8.31 21.93 3.03
C VAL A 493 7.27 21.40 2.05
N ASN A 494 6.19 20.87 2.61
CA ASN A 494 5.04 20.36 1.88
C ASN A 494 3.86 21.32 2.08
N ILE A 495 3.02 21.50 1.06
CA ILE A 495 1.91 22.46 1.13
C ILE A 495 0.60 21.88 0.58
N HIS A 496 -0.46 22.20 1.33
CA HIS A 496 -1.85 22.28 0.92
C HIS A 496 -2.19 23.78 0.93
N THR A 497 -2.50 24.36 -0.23
CA THR A 497 -2.63 25.83 -0.36
C THR A 497 -4.03 26.32 0.03
N ASP A 498 -4.24 27.63 0.05
CA ASP A 498 -5.50 28.30 0.40
C ASP A 498 -6.58 28.07 -0.69
N THR A 499 -7.46 27.07 -0.52
CA THR A 499 -8.55 26.77 -1.46
C THR A 499 -9.56 27.93 -1.52
N LEU A 500 -9.79 28.59 -0.39
CA LEU A 500 -10.72 29.72 -0.24
C LEU A 500 -10.25 30.99 -0.98
N ASN A 501 -8.97 31.05 -1.37
CA ASN A 501 -8.29 32.25 -1.85
C ASN A 501 -8.33 33.41 -0.83
N GLU A 502 -8.47 33.12 0.48
CA GLU A 502 -8.68 34.12 1.56
C GLU A 502 -7.54 35.14 1.62
N SER A 503 -6.30 34.66 1.48
CA SER A 503 -5.08 35.49 1.44
C SER A 503 -4.66 35.91 0.03
N GLY A 504 -5.44 35.57 -1.01
CA GLY A 504 -5.15 35.80 -2.42
C GLY A 504 -5.15 34.52 -3.28
N PHE A 505 -5.16 34.71 -4.61
CA PHE A 505 -5.15 33.62 -5.61
C PHE A 505 -3.79 32.93 -5.75
N VAL A 506 -3.73 31.89 -6.60
CA VAL A 506 -2.57 30.99 -6.74
C VAL A 506 -1.25 31.71 -7.05
N GLU A 507 -1.27 32.83 -7.78
CA GLU A 507 -0.07 33.63 -8.09
C GLU A 507 0.51 34.29 -6.84
N SER A 508 -0.32 34.63 -5.85
CA SER A 508 0.12 35.19 -4.56
C SER A 508 0.87 34.13 -3.75
N THR A 509 0.42 32.88 -3.82
CA THR A 509 1.10 31.72 -3.22
C THR A 509 2.38 31.36 -3.97
N ILE A 510 2.38 31.36 -5.30
CA ILE A 510 3.59 31.18 -6.13
C ILE A 510 4.63 32.28 -5.84
N ALA A 511 4.20 33.55 -5.70
CA ALA A 511 5.07 34.65 -5.30
C ALA A 511 5.62 34.48 -3.88
N ALA A 512 4.83 33.94 -2.94
CA ALA A 512 5.28 33.63 -1.59
C ALA A 512 6.32 32.48 -1.53
N PHE A 513 6.29 31.54 -2.49
CA PHE A 513 7.38 30.57 -2.66
C PHE A 513 8.71 31.26 -2.97
N GLY A 514 8.69 32.37 -3.73
CA GLY A 514 9.88 33.14 -4.09
C GLY A 514 10.90 32.33 -4.89
N GLY A 515 10.43 31.38 -5.72
CA GLY A 515 11.27 30.44 -6.45
C GLY A 515 12.00 29.41 -5.57
N ARG A 516 11.66 29.26 -4.29
CA ARG A 516 12.22 28.22 -3.41
C ARG A 516 11.52 26.89 -3.57
N THR A 517 12.22 25.81 -3.24
CA THR A 517 11.72 24.45 -3.45
C THR A 517 10.56 24.15 -2.51
N ILE A 518 9.48 23.56 -3.04
CA ILE A 518 8.30 23.18 -2.25
C ILE A 518 7.60 21.97 -2.87
N HIS A 519 7.06 21.08 -2.04
CA HIS A 519 6.27 19.94 -2.46
C HIS A 519 4.78 20.29 -2.37
N THR A 520 4.09 20.45 -3.50
CA THR A 520 2.63 20.59 -3.52
C THR A 520 2.00 19.19 -3.44
N TYR A 521 1.24 18.93 -2.39
CA TYR A 521 0.40 17.74 -2.28
C TYR A 521 -0.85 17.90 -3.18
N HIS A 522 -1.48 16.77 -3.56
CA HIS A 522 -2.77 16.71 -4.30
C HIS A 522 -2.96 17.84 -5.32
N THR A 523 -1.97 18.00 -6.19
CA THR A 523 -1.74 19.23 -6.97
C THR A 523 -2.90 19.58 -7.92
N GLU A 524 -3.68 18.59 -8.32
CA GLU A 524 -4.91 18.78 -9.09
C GLU A 524 -5.98 19.60 -8.37
N GLY A 525 -6.05 19.50 -7.04
CA GLY A 525 -6.85 20.36 -6.17
C GLY A 525 -8.02 19.69 -5.46
N ALA A 526 -8.50 18.49 -5.85
CA ALA A 526 -9.56 17.79 -5.12
C ALA A 526 -9.20 17.49 -3.67
N GLY A 527 -7.96 17.07 -3.42
CA GLY A 527 -7.39 16.94 -2.06
C GLY A 527 -7.12 18.29 -1.37
N GLY A 528 -7.06 19.39 -2.13
CA GLY A 528 -7.03 20.76 -1.63
C GLY A 528 -6.06 21.70 -2.32
N GLY A 529 -6.41 22.99 -2.31
CA GLY A 529 -5.65 24.09 -2.89
C GLY A 529 -6.51 25.02 -3.74
N HIS A 530 -5.96 26.18 -4.11
CA HIS A 530 -6.62 27.30 -4.79
C HIS A 530 -7.68 26.84 -5.82
N ALA A 531 -8.93 27.20 -5.59
CA ALA A 531 -10.02 26.89 -6.52
C ALA A 531 -10.18 28.03 -7.55
N PRO A 532 -10.33 27.73 -8.86
CA PRO A 532 -10.34 26.40 -9.48
C PRO A 532 -8.94 25.89 -9.93
N ASP A 533 -7.88 26.67 -9.74
CA ASP A 533 -6.73 26.70 -10.65
C ASP A 533 -5.38 26.19 -10.10
N ILE A 534 -5.30 25.75 -8.84
CA ILE A 534 -4.06 25.26 -8.17
C ILE A 534 -3.16 24.39 -9.06
N ILE A 535 -3.75 23.57 -9.92
CA ILE A 535 -3.03 22.68 -10.84
C ILE A 535 -1.95 23.38 -11.68
N VAL A 536 -2.09 24.70 -11.96
CA VAL A 536 -1.08 25.50 -12.70
C VAL A 536 0.31 25.44 -12.08
N VAL A 537 0.46 25.16 -10.78
CA VAL A 537 1.79 25.02 -10.14
C VAL A 537 2.66 23.91 -10.74
N CYS A 538 2.08 22.98 -11.53
CA CYS A 538 2.84 22.01 -12.33
C CYS A 538 3.80 22.65 -13.36
N GLU A 539 3.60 23.93 -13.72
CA GLU A 539 4.49 24.64 -14.66
C GLU A 539 5.77 25.20 -14.02
N GLN A 540 5.88 25.16 -12.69
CA GLN A 540 6.90 25.89 -11.92
C GLN A 540 8.13 25.01 -11.63
N GLU A 541 9.33 25.43 -12.05
CA GLU A 541 10.57 24.66 -11.89
C GLU A 541 10.94 24.35 -10.42
N ASN A 542 10.49 25.17 -9.48
CA ASN A 542 10.74 25.01 -8.05
C ASN A 542 9.68 24.16 -7.33
N VAL A 543 8.60 23.76 -8.00
CA VAL A 543 7.55 22.93 -7.41
C VAL A 543 7.83 21.45 -7.70
N LEU A 544 7.60 20.61 -6.69
CA LEU A 544 7.72 19.16 -6.76
C LEU A 544 6.30 18.55 -6.61
N PRO A 545 5.48 18.51 -7.67
CA PRO A 545 4.07 18.20 -7.55
C PRO A 545 3.80 16.70 -7.36
N SER A 546 2.94 16.38 -6.39
CA SER A 546 2.35 15.05 -6.20
C SER A 546 0.83 15.07 -6.33
N SER A 547 0.27 13.87 -6.51
CA SER A 547 -1.16 13.57 -6.44
C SER A 547 -1.45 12.59 -5.32
N THR A 548 -2.67 12.63 -4.80
CA THR A 548 -3.21 11.64 -3.85
C THR A 548 -4.12 10.66 -4.60
N ASN A 549 -4.37 9.48 -4.04
CA ASN A 549 -4.76 8.35 -4.89
C ASN A 549 -6.24 8.15 -5.26
N PRO A 550 -7.27 8.71 -4.59
CA PRO A 550 -8.66 8.43 -4.99
C PRO A 550 -9.07 9.01 -6.33
N THR A 551 -8.53 10.16 -6.76
CA THR A 551 -8.79 10.72 -8.10
C THR A 551 -8.21 9.87 -9.23
N ARG A 552 -7.34 8.90 -8.91
CA ARG A 552 -6.46 8.21 -9.86
C ARG A 552 -7.03 6.84 -10.30
N PRO A 553 -7.10 6.55 -11.61
CA PRO A 553 -7.40 7.51 -12.67
C PRO A 553 -8.81 8.08 -12.54
N PHE A 554 -9.12 9.09 -13.35
CA PHE A 554 -10.50 9.56 -13.50
C PHE A 554 -11.39 8.41 -14.00
N ALA A 555 -12.45 8.08 -13.25
CA ALA A 555 -13.37 6.99 -13.55
C ALA A 555 -14.83 7.42 -13.29
N LEU A 556 -15.79 6.60 -13.75
CA LEU A 556 -17.23 6.90 -13.71
C LEU A 556 -17.75 7.39 -12.34
N ASN A 557 -17.25 6.81 -11.25
CA ASN A 557 -17.72 7.13 -9.90
C ASN A 557 -16.86 8.18 -9.18
N THR A 558 -15.78 8.69 -9.78
CA THR A 558 -14.79 9.54 -9.09
C THR A 558 -15.42 10.83 -8.58
N VAL A 559 -16.10 11.61 -9.43
CA VAL A 559 -16.73 12.88 -9.01
C VAL A 559 -17.75 12.66 -7.88
N SER A 560 -18.60 11.63 -8.00
CA SER A 560 -19.64 11.31 -7.02
C SER A 560 -19.12 10.73 -5.70
N GLU A 561 -17.99 10.00 -5.70
CA GLU A 561 -17.28 9.62 -4.48
C GLU A 561 -16.69 10.85 -3.78
N HIS A 562 -16.07 11.73 -4.57
CA HIS A 562 -15.23 12.80 -4.06
C HIS A 562 -16.00 13.96 -3.44
N HIS A 563 -17.18 14.33 -3.97
CA HIS A 563 -18.01 15.36 -3.34
C HIS A 563 -18.31 14.99 -1.87
N ASP A 564 -18.93 13.83 -1.64
CA ASP A 564 -19.30 13.39 -0.30
C ASP A 564 -18.07 13.13 0.58
N MET A 565 -16.96 12.64 0.02
CA MET A 565 -15.70 12.45 0.74
C MET A 565 -15.01 13.77 1.15
N LEU A 566 -15.13 14.84 0.36
CA LEU A 566 -14.56 16.15 0.68
C LEU A 566 -15.42 16.85 1.75
N MET A 567 -16.75 16.86 1.56
CA MET A 567 -17.72 17.36 2.54
C MET A 567 -17.47 16.74 3.92
N VAL A 568 -17.19 15.45 3.92
CA VAL A 568 -16.66 14.69 5.05
C VAL A 568 -15.33 15.28 5.56
N CYS A 569 -14.22 15.14 4.83
CA CYS A 569 -12.87 15.28 5.42
C CYS A 569 -12.55 16.66 6.02
N HIS A 570 -13.00 17.76 5.42
CA HIS A 570 -12.68 19.11 5.93
C HIS A 570 -13.64 19.61 7.02
N HIS A 571 -14.45 18.73 7.62
CA HIS A 571 -15.46 19.08 8.64
C HIS A 571 -16.50 20.10 8.13
N LEU A 572 -16.66 20.10 6.82
CA LEU A 572 -17.77 20.71 6.13
C LEU A 572 -19.03 19.93 6.52
N ASP A 573 -20.15 20.48 6.16
CA ASP A 573 -21.45 19.85 6.31
C ASP A 573 -22.24 20.21 5.04
N LYS A 574 -23.24 19.40 4.66
CA LYS A 574 -24.08 19.73 3.51
C LYS A 574 -25.19 20.72 3.88
N SER A 575 -25.28 21.08 5.16
CA SER A 575 -26.35 21.88 5.74
C SER A 575 -26.05 23.36 5.72
N ILE A 576 -25.54 23.84 4.58
CA ILE A 576 -24.86 25.12 4.55
C ILE A 576 -24.78 25.86 3.15
N PRO A 577 -24.24 27.11 2.99
CA PRO A 577 -23.50 27.55 1.76
C PRO A 577 -22.18 28.51 1.70
N GLU A 578 -21.13 28.54 2.57
CA GLU A 578 -19.61 28.67 2.36
C GLU A 578 -18.41 27.51 2.41
N ASP A 579 -18.15 26.14 2.38
CA ASP A 579 -18.51 24.63 2.25
C ASP A 579 -18.95 23.75 0.91
N CYS A 580 -20.22 23.79 0.27
CA CYS A 580 -20.81 23.86 -1.15
C CYS A 580 -21.03 25.34 -1.94
N ALA A 581 -20.23 26.33 -2.66
CA ALA A 581 -18.93 26.71 -3.56
C ALA A 581 -17.39 26.15 -3.71
N PHE A 582 -16.42 26.15 -2.75
CA PHE A 582 -15.37 25.14 -2.32
C PHE A 582 -15.42 23.70 -2.93
N ALA A 583 -15.65 22.61 -2.17
CA ALA A 583 -15.95 21.23 -2.63
C ALA A 583 -16.45 21.03 -4.09
N ASP A 584 -17.61 21.50 -4.60
CA ASP A 584 -17.96 21.37 -6.04
C ASP A 584 -16.96 22.14 -6.95
N SER A 585 -16.56 23.38 -6.64
CA SER A 585 -15.46 24.05 -7.36
C SER A 585 -14.09 23.43 -7.13
N ARG A 586 -13.98 22.41 -6.26
CA ARG A 586 -12.75 21.67 -5.90
C ARG A 586 -12.76 20.24 -6.45
N ILE A 587 -13.93 19.63 -6.65
CA ILE A 587 -14.17 18.33 -7.29
C ILE A 587 -14.60 18.59 -8.74
N ARG A 588 -13.68 19.16 -9.51
CA ARG A 588 -13.90 19.48 -10.92
C ARG A 588 -13.54 18.26 -11.76
N GLN A 589 -14.45 17.83 -12.63
CA GLN A 589 -14.20 16.69 -13.52
C GLN A 589 -13.01 16.98 -14.47
N GLU A 590 -12.85 18.24 -14.83
CA GLU A 590 -11.92 18.77 -15.81
C GLU A 590 -10.47 18.69 -15.32
N THR A 591 -10.20 19.11 -14.07
CA THR A 591 -8.86 19.01 -13.46
C THR A 591 -8.52 17.57 -13.09
N ILE A 592 -9.48 16.78 -12.58
CA ILE A 592 -9.33 15.33 -12.33
C ILE A 592 -8.98 14.56 -13.63
N ALA A 593 -9.55 14.96 -14.77
CA ALA A 593 -9.21 14.42 -16.09
C ALA A 593 -7.85 14.93 -16.62
N ALA A 594 -7.50 16.20 -16.38
CA ALA A 594 -6.20 16.75 -16.74
C ALA A 594 -5.05 16.09 -15.95
N GLU A 595 -5.27 15.75 -14.69
CA GLU A 595 -4.29 15.08 -13.80
C GLU A 595 -3.83 13.71 -14.32
N ASP A 596 -4.72 12.95 -14.98
CA ASP A 596 -4.36 11.72 -15.71
C ASP A 596 -3.29 12.00 -16.79
N VAL A 597 -3.52 13.04 -17.61
CA VAL A 597 -2.64 13.43 -18.72
C VAL A 597 -1.33 14.05 -18.19
N LEU A 598 -1.39 14.85 -17.13
CA LEU A 598 -0.22 15.47 -16.51
C LEU A 598 0.69 14.45 -15.82
N HIS A 599 0.15 13.35 -15.28
CA HIS A 599 0.99 12.21 -14.88
C HIS A 599 1.70 11.56 -16.07
N ASP A 600 1.00 11.38 -17.20
CA ASP A 600 1.52 10.69 -18.38
C ASP A 600 2.61 11.49 -19.11
N LEU A 601 2.46 12.82 -19.11
CA LEU A 601 3.47 13.79 -19.57
C LEU A 601 4.65 13.97 -18.59
N GLY A 602 4.59 13.38 -17.39
CA GLY A 602 5.58 13.60 -16.33
C GLY A 602 5.55 15.00 -15.69
N ALA A 603 4.46 15.74 -15.89
CA ALA A 603 4.22 17.04 -15.26
C ALA A 603 3.86 16.90 -13.77
N ILE A 604 3.19 15.82 -13.36
CA ILE A 604 3.05 15.43 -11.94
C ILE A 604 4.00 14.27 -11.61
N ALA A 605 4.89 14.50 -10.64
CA ALA A 605 6.10 13.71 -10.42
C ALA A 605 5.97 12.58 -9.40
N MET A 606 4.95 12.62 -8.54
CA MET A 606 4.77 11.69 -7.43
C MET A 606 3.31 11.28 -7.26
N ILE A 607 3.07 10.10 -6.69
CA ILE A 607 1.74 9.61 -6.26
C ILE A 607 1.87 9.13 -4.81
N SER A 608 0.90 9.52 -3.99
CA SER A 608 0.82 9.29 -2.53
C SER A 608 -0.59 8.85 -2.14
N SER A 609 -0.83 8.48 -0.88
CA SER A 609 -2.17 8.02 -0.47
C SER A 609 -3.13 9.14 -0.11
N ASP A 610 -2.77 10.01 0.84
CA ASP A 610 -3.66 10.77 1.76
C ASP A 610 -4.39 9.88 2.79
N SER A 611 -3.65 8.94 3.40
CA SER A 611 -4.18 7.80 4.16
C SER A 611 -5.29 8.13 5.18
N GLN A 612 -6.55 7.78 4.86
CA GLN A 612 -7.77 8.05 5.65
C GLN A 612 -8.17 9.54 5.77
N ALA A 613 -7.58 10.43 4.97
CA ALA A 613 -7.93 11.84 4.85
C ALA A 613 -8.07 12.19 3.36
N MET A 614 -9.17 11.76 2.71
CA MET A 614 -9.30 11.75 1.23
C MET A 614 -8.30 10.82 0.50
N GLY A 615 -7.96 9.66 1.10
CA GLY A 615 -6.93 8.77 0.54
C GLY A 615 -6.81 7.37 1.12
N ARG A 616 -6.15 6.46 0.38
CA ARG A 616 -6.15 5.00 0.64
C ARG A 616 -4.74 4.41 0.71
N VAL A 617 -4.21 4.14 1.91
CA VAL A 617 -2.80 3.74 2.11
C VAL A 617 -2.39 2.48 1.32
N GLY A 618 -3.27 1.48 1.23
CA GLY A 618 -3.01 0.22 0.50
C GLY A 618 -3.09 0.32 -1.04
N GLU A 619 -3.38 1.50 -1.61
CA GLU A 619 -3.65 1.67 -3.04
C GLU A 619 -2.64 2.54 -3.80
N VAL A 620 -1.58 3.07 -3.17
CA VAL A 620 -0.57 3.94 -3.85
C VAL A 620 0.02 3.27 -5.10
N VAL A 621 0.43 2.00 -4.97
CA VAL A 621 1.02 1.22 -6.07
C VAL A 621 -0.03 0.89 -7.13
N SER A 622 -1.18 0.33 -6.74
CA SER A 622 -2.20 -0.12 -7.69
C SER A 622 -2.86 1.03 -8.46
N ARG A 623 -3.04 2.20 -7.82
CA ARG A 623 -3.57 3.41 -8.46
C ARG A 623 -2.60 4.01 -9.47
N THR A 624 -1.30 3.98 -9.17
CA THR A 624 -0.25 4.34 -10.13
C THR A 624 -0.35 3.53 -11.42
N TRP A 625 -0.50 2.20 -11.30
CA TRP A 625 -0.58 1.31 -12.45
C TRP A 625 -1.92 1.39 -13.20
N ARG A 626 -3.05 1.60 -12.50
CA ARG A 626 -4.35 1.87 -13.13
C ARG A 626 -4.32 3.14 -13.99
N THR A 627 -3.72 4.24 -13.52
CA THR A 627 -3.55 5.44 -14.35
C THR A 627 -2.62 5.20 -15.53
N ALA A 628 -1.51 4.48 -15.35
CA ALA A 628 -0.62 4.12 -16.45
C ALA A 628 -1.32 3.29 -17.55
N SER A 629 -2.16 2.31 -17.17
CA SER A 629 -2.95 1.48 -18.08
C SER A 629 -3.98 2.30 -18.84
N LYS A 630 -4.84 3.06 -18.15
CA LYS A 630 -5.85 3.93 -18.79
C LYS A 630 -5.22 4.89 -19.79
N MET A 631 -4.08 5.49 -19.44
CA MET A 631 -3.37 6.40 -20.35
C MET A 631 -2.74 5.66 -21.54
N ARG A 632 -2.31 4.40 -21.38
CA ARG A 632 -1.85 3.56 -22.50
C ARG A 632 -2.98 3.18 -23.45
N GLU A 633 -4.15 2.87 -22.91
CA GLU A 633 -5.37 2.54 -23.67
C GLU A 633 -5.91 3.76 -24.44
N LEU A 634 -5.93 4.94 -23.81
CA LEU A 634 -6.51 6.16 -24.41
C LEU A 634 -5.55 7.00 -25.27
N ARG A 635 -4.23 6.93 -25.02
CA ARG A 635 -3.23 7.77 -25.70
C ARG A 635 -2.19 6.99 -26.51
N GLY A 636 -2.19 5.66 -26.43
CA GLY A 636 -1.19 4.82 -27.07
C GLY A 636 0.19 4.84 -26.37
N PRO A 637 1.24 4.34 -27.05
CA PRO A 637 2.59 4.34 -26.50
C PRO A 637 3.17 5.77 -26.41
N LEU A 638 4.11 5.98 -25.50
CA LEU A 638 4.90 7.22 -25.44
C LEU A 638 5.99 7.21 -26.54
N ALA A 639 5.57 7.33 -27.80
CA ALA A 639 6.46 7.20 -28.96
C ALA A 639 7.68 8.17 -28.92
N ASN A 640 7.50 9.38 -28.38
CA ASN A 640 8.58 10.36 -28.20
C ASN A 640 9.62 9.96 -27.13
N ASP A 641 9.24 9.09 -26.19
CA ASP A 641 10.11 8.56 -25.12
C ASP A 641 10.68 7.17 -25.47
N GLY A 642 10.33 6.59 -26.63
CA GLY A 642 10.83 5.30 -27.13
C GLY A 642 9.94 4.08 -26.88
N ASP A 643 8.68 4.28 -26.47
CA ASP A 643 7.68 3.21 -26.37
C ASP A 643 7.00 2.91 -27.71
N GLU A 644 6.50 1.69 -27.89
CA GLU A 644 5.81 1.21 -29.10
C GLU A 644 4.67 0.23 -28.74
N ASP A 645 4.01 -0.37 -29.73
CA ASP A 645 2.98 -1.38 -29.44
C ASP A 645 3.56 -2.67 -28.85
N GLY A 646 3.05 -3.03 -27.66
CA GLY A 646 3.57 -4.09 -26.82
C GLY A 646 4.90 -3.77 -26.12
N LYS A 647 5.29 -2.50 -25.96
CA LYS A 647 6.49 -2.08 -25.20
C LYS A 647 6.31 -0.70 -24.59
N ASP A 648 6.24 -0.67 -23.26
CA ASP A 648 5.88 0.48 -22.43
C ASP A 648 6.98 0.84 -21.42
N ASN A 649 8.23 0.53 -21.73
CA ASN A 649 9.36 0.67 -20.80
C ASN A 649 9.55 2.10 -20.28
N ALA A 650 9.39 3.12 -21.12
CA ALA A 650 9.51 4.51 -20.72
C ALA A 650 8.33 4.96 -19.86
N ARG A 651 7.10 4.58 -20.24
CA ARG A 651 5.88 4.74 -19.42
C ARG A 651 6.05 4.08 -18.05
N VAL A 652 6.50 2.84 -17.99
CA VAL A 652 6.72 2.09 -16.74
C VAL A 652 7.79 2.74 -15.86
N LYS A 653 8.91 3.21 -16.44
CA LYS A 653 9.93 4.00 -15.73
C LYS A 653 9.38 5.34 -15.20
N ARG A 654 8.56 6.04 -16.01
CA ARG A 654 7.86 7.28 -15.62
C ARG A 654 6.85 7.08 -14.49
N TYR A 655 6.20 5.92 -14.39
CA TYR A 655 5.20 5.65 -13.36
C TYR A 655 5.78 5.00 -12.09
N VAL A 656 6.69 4.02 -12.16
CA VAL A 656 7.30 3.41 -10.95
C VAL A 656 8.05 4.44 -10.10
N SER A 657 8.67 5.43 -10.74
CA SER A 657 9.42 6.50 -10.06
C SER A 657 8.52 7.40 -9.20
N LYS A 658 7.22 7.50 -9.50
CA LYS A 658 6.25 8.35 -8.77
C LYS A 658 6.04 7.92 -7.32
N TYR A 659 6.21 6.63 -6.99
CA TYR A 659 6.09 6.10 -5.63
C TYR A 659 7.40 5.50 -5.08
N THR A 660 8.54 5.70 -5.75
CA THR A 660 9.85 5.16 -5.33
C THR A 660 10.91 6.26 -5.25
N VAL A 661 11.63 6.52 -6.34
CA VAL A 661 12.77 7.43 -6.34
C VAL A 661 12.38 8.91 -6.24
N ASN A 662 11.24 9.35 -6.78
CA ASN A 662 10.87 10.76 -6.72
C ASN A 662 10.48 11.21 -5.30
N PRO A 663 9.64 10.48 -4.53
CA PRO A 663 9.48 10.73 -3.10
C PRO A 663 10.81 10.69 -2.33
N ALA A 664 11.70 9.74 -2.66
CA ALA A 664 13.00 9.63 -2.01
C ALA A 664 13.90 10.86 -2.26
N ILE A 665 13.87 11.43 -3.46
CA ILE A 665 14.59 12.67 -3.78
C ILE A 665 13.93 13.83 -3.04
N THR A 666 12.62 14.02 -3.19
CA THR A 666 11.85 15.12 -2.59
C THR A 666 12.06 15.25 -1.09
N HIS A 667 12.16 14.14 -0.35
CA HIS A 667 12.34 14.15 1.11
C HIS A 667 13.78 13.88 1.57
N GLY A 668 14.78 13.92 0.67
CA GLY A 668 16.20 13.85 1.05
C GLY A 668 16.72 12.47 1.48
N ILE A 669 15.98 11.39 1.18
CA ILE A 669 16.26 10.01 1.62
C ILE A 669 16.73 9.08 0.49
N SER A 670 16.84 9.57 -0.75
CA SER A 670 17.29 8.82 -1.95
C SER A 670 18.72 8.27 -1.88
N HIS A 671 19.49 8.67 -0.86
CA HIS A 671 20.80 8.13 -0.55
C HIS A 671 20.73 6.78 0.20
N LEU A 672 19.55 6.39 0.73
CA LEU A 672 19.31 5.11 1.41
C LEU A 672 18.16 4.29 0.80
N VAL A 673 17.11 4.90 0.23
CA VAL A 673 15.89 4.16 -0.19
C VAL A 673 15.32 4.64 -1.54
N GLY A 674 14.31 3.91 -2.05
CA GLY A 674 13.55 4.27 -3.25
C GLY A 674 14.16 3.84 -4.58
N GLN A 675 15.25 3.07 -4.58
CA GLN A 675 15.91 2.54 -5.78
C GLN A 675 16.44 1.12 -5.53
N VAL A 676 16.34 0.23 -6.53
CA VAL A 676 17.10 -1.03 -6.54
C VAL A 676 18.51 -0.69 -7.03
N LYS A 677 19.39 -0.31 -6.12
CA LYS A 677 20.72 0.23 -6.42
C LYS A 677 21.71 -0.10 -5.30
N GLU A 678 22.95 -0.40 -5.66
CA GLU A 678 24.06 -0.57 -4.72
C GLU A 678 24.19 0.61 -3.72
N GLY A 679 24.40 0.28 -2.45
CA GLY A 679 24.52 1.23 -1.33
C GLY A 679 23.20 1.60 -0.64
N CYS A 680 22.06 1.44 -1.32
CA CYS A 680 20.73 1.57 -0.72
C CYS A 680 20.42 0.38 0.22
N LEU A 681 19.47 0.57 1.14
CA LEU A 681 18.89 -0.52 1.92
C LEU A 681 18.21 -1.52 0.97
N ALA A 682 18.28 -2.81 1.28
CA ALA A 682 17.57 -3.85 0.54
C ALA A 682 16.07 -3.90 0.93
N ASP A 683 15.40 -2.75 0.79
CA ASP A 683 13.95 -2.58 0.88
C ASP A 683 13.34 -2.93 -0.48
N LEU A 684 13.03 -4.22 -0.66
CA LEU A 684 12.65 -4.83 -1.94
C LEU A 684 11.26 -5.46 -1.86
N VAL A 685 10.54 -5.45 -2.98
CA VAL A 685 9.25 -6.14 -3.12
C VAL A 685 9.33 -7.08 -4.31
N LEU A 686 8.96 -8.33 -4.07
CA LEU A 686 8.88 -9.37 -5.09
C LEU A 686 7.42 -9.56 -5.48
N TRP A 687 7.15 -9.57 -6.78
CA TRP A 687 5.83 -9.70 -7.36
C TRP A 687 5.82 -10.89 -8.31
N ARG A 688 4.77 -11.71 -8.26
CA ARG A 688 4.43 -12.56 -9.42
C ARG A 688 3.90 -11.65 -10.54
N PRO A 689 4.31 -11.81 -11.82
CA PRO A 689 3.86 -10.95 -12.92
C PRO A 689 2.34 -10.76 -12.97
N GLU A 690 1.59 -11.82 -12.71
CA GLU A 690 0.12 -11.84 -12.71
C GLU A 690 -0.54 -11.07 -11.56
N ASN A 691 0.20 -10.82 -10.47
CA ASN A 691 -0.24 -10.05 -9.30
C ASN A 691 0.45 -8.68 -9.20
N PHE A 692 1.28 -8.32 -10.19
CA PHE A 692 2.14 -7.13 -10.15
C PHE A 692 1.34 -5.85 -9.89
N GLY A 693 1.80 -5.06 -8.92
CA GLY A 693 1.17 -3.81 -8.53
C GLY A 693 -0.13 -3.95 -7.72
N ALA A 694 -0.66 -5.16 -7.53
CA ALA A 694 -1.88 -5.43 -6.79
C ALA A 694 -1.65 -6.25 -5.51
N LYS A 695 -0.82 -7.30 -5.55
CA LYS A 695 -0.47 -8.14 -4.40
C LYS A 695 1.02 -8.55 -4.48
N PRO A 696 1.87 -8.11 -3.53
CA PRO A 696 3.22 -8.67 -3.38
C PRO A 696 3.18 -10.18 -3.11
N GLU A 697 4.18 -10.91 -3.61
CA GLU A 697 4.53 -12.24 -3.09
C GLU A 697 5.25 -12.08 -1.73
N MET A 698 6.17 -11.11 -1.66
CA MET A 698 7.10 -10.95 -0.54
C MET A 698 7.59 -9.50 -0.44
N VAL A 699 7.79 -9.02 0.80
CA VAL A 699 8.35 -7.70 1.12
C VAL A 699 9.54 -7.87 2.07
N LEU A 700 10.68 -7.34 1.66
CA LEU A 700 11.94 -7.33 2.40
C LEU A 700 12.16 -5.95 3.03
N LYS A 701 12.73 -5.96 4.22
CA LYS A 701 13.22 -4.79 4.94
C LYS A 701 14.68 -4.97 5.25
N SER A 702 15.54 -4.11 4.70
CA SER A 702 17.00 -4.30 4.71
C SER A 702 17.42 -5.76 4.43
N GLY A 703 16.81 -6.41 3.43
CA GLY A 703 17.10 -7.78 3.03
C GLY A 703 16.36 -8.89 3.79
N VAL A 704 15.78 -8.60 4.95
CA VAL A 704 15.06 -9.59 5.77
C VAL A 704 13.59 -9.62 5.40
N ILE A 705 13.03 -10.82 5.19
CA ILE A 705 11.61 -10.99 4.85
C ILE A 705 10.74 -10.51 6.02
N ALA A 706 10.04 -9.39 5.83
CA ALA A 706 9.15 -8.78 6.81
C ALA A 706 7.70 -9.21 6.62
N TRP A 707 7.28 -9.44 5.38
CA TRP A 707 5.90 -9.80 5.04
C TRP A 707 5.88 -10.71 3.80
N ALA A 708 4.97 -11.68 3.73
CA ALA A 708 4.87 -12.61 2.59
C ALA A 708 3.48 -13.23 2.46
N GLN A 709 3.13 -13.69 1.25
CA GLN A 709 2.04 -14.65 1.07
C GLN A 709 2.42 -15.97 1.73
N MET A 710 1.57 -16.49 2.61
CA MET A 710 1.85 -17.71 3.36
C MET A 710 0.58 -18.51 3.64
N GLY A 711 0.65 -19.82 3.39
CA GLY A 711 -0.39 -20.80 3.66
C GLY A 711 -0.61 -21.11 5.14
N ASP A 712 -1.32 -22.21 5.39
CA ASP A 712 -1.52 -22.76 6.73
C ASP A 712 -0.16 -23.14 7.39
N ALA A 713 0.14 -22.53 8.53
CA ALA A 713 1.40 -22.72 9.24
C ALA A 713 1.58 -24.11 9.91
N ASN A 714 0.55 -24.96 9.89
CA ASN A 714 0.65 -26.36 10.31
C ASN A 714 0.88 -27.32 9.11
N ALA A 715 0.79 -26.84 7.88
CA ALA A 715 0.81 -27.70 6.70
C ALA A 715 2.19 -28.32 6.39
N SER A 716 2.19 -29.41 5.64
CA SER A 716 3.39 -30.09 5.15
C SER A 716 4.25 -29.26 4.19
N ILE A 717 3.63 -28.29 3.47
CA ILE A 717 4.28 -27.34 2.56
C ILE A 717 3.62 -25.94 2.65
N PRO A 718 4.37 -24.83 2.44
CA PRO A 718 3.90 -23.47 2.73
C PRO A 718 2.81 -22.92 1.80
N THR A 719 2.45 -23.66 0.75
CA THR A 719 1.50 -23.29 -0.31
C THR A 719 0.06 -23.77 -0.06
N VAL A 720 -0.19 -24.48 1.04
CA VAL A 720 -1.52 -25.02 1.40
C VAL A 720 -2.48 -23.92 1.86
N GLN A 721 -3.71 -23.95 1.35
CA GLN A 721 -4.72 -22.92 1.61
C GLN A 721 -5.22 -22.90 3.08
N PRO A 722 -5.53 -21.70 3.63
CA PRO A 722 -5.55 -20.40 2.96
C PRO A 722 -4.18 -19.73 2.87
N VAL A 723 -3.79 -19.33 1.65
CA VAL A 723 -2.63 -18.48 1.39
C VAL A 723 -3.07 -17.02 1.45
N TYR A 724 -2.48 -16.25 2.36
CA TYR A 724 -2.68 -14.80 2.42
C TYR A 724 -1.45 -14.07 2.97
N SER A 725 -1.48 -12.74 2.88
CA SER A 725 -0.38 -11.84 3.22
C SER A 725 -0.21 -11.75 4.75
N ARG A 726 0.92 -12.23 5.30
CA ARG A 726 1.17 -12.37 6.75
C ARG A 726 2.53 -11.77 7.19
N PRO A 727 2.67 -11.34 8.46
CA PRO A 727 3.95 -10.94 9.04
C PRO A 727 4.93 -12.12 9.14
N MET A 728 6.20 -11.86 8.80
CA MET A 728 7.31 -12.81 8.86
C MET A 728 8.35 -12.38 9.91
N TRP A 729 9.48 -13.09 10.02
CA TRP A 729 10.51 -12.83 11.04
C TRP A 729 11.08 -11.40 11.03
N GLY A 730 11.12 -10.73 9.87
CA GLY A 730 11.51 -9.32 9.74
C GLY A 730 10.54 -8.32 10.38
N ALA A 731 9.29 -8.73 10.67
CA ALA A 731 8.28 -7.91 11.34
C ALA A 731 8.28 -8.06 12.88
N GLN A 732 9.10 -8.95 13.45
CA GLN A 732 9.22 -9.07 14.90
C GLN A 732 9.96 -7.84 15.48
N PRO A 733 9.53 -7.24 16.61
CA PRO A 733 10.00 -5.94 17.09
C PRO A 733 11.51 -5.67 17.01
N GLY A 734 12.35 -6.57 17.55
CA GLY A 734 13.82 -6.39 17.52
C GLY A 734 14.43 -6.53 16.12
N SER A 735 13.83 -7.34 15.25
CA SER A 735 14.23 -7.48 13.85
C SER A 735 13.81 -6.23 13.05
N ALA A 736 12.56 -5.79 13.21
CA ALA A 736 12.01 -4.59 12.59
C ALA A 736 12.83 -3.32 12.89
N ALA A 737 13.37 -3.19 14.11
CA ALA A 737 14.24 -2.10 14.52
C ALA A 737 15.62 -2.10 13.84
N LEU A 738 16.24 -3.27 13.64
CA LEU A 738 17.50 -3.41 12.90
C LEU A 738 17.30 -3.12 11.39
N ASN A 739 16.17 -3.58 10.86
CA ASN A 739 15.87 -3.63 9.42
C ASN A 739 15.25 -2.34 8.86
N SER A 740 14.98 -1.33 9.70
CA SER A 740 14.30 -0.08 9.31
C SER A 740 14.96 1.13 9.94
N VAL A 741 14.60 2.34 9.48
CA VAL A 741 15.19 3.60 9.97
C VAL A 741 14.13 4.62 10.40
N ALA A 742 14.52 5.54 11.27
CA ALA A 742 13.76 6.75 11.57
C ALA A 742 14.42 7.94 10.86
N PHE A 743 13.79 8.49 9.82
CA PHE A 743 14.28 9.66 9.13
C PHE A 743 13.93 10.93 9.92
N VAL A 744 14.97 11.68 10.31
CA VAL A 744 14.86 12.85 11.20
C VAL A 744 15.69 14.01 10.66
N SER A 745 15.47 15.21 11.22
CA SER A 745 16.31 16.36 10.89
C SER A 745 17.77 16.14 11.28
N LYS A 746 18.70 16.63 10.45
CA LYS A 746 20.14 16.64 10.76
C LYS A 746 20.44 17.33 12.09
N VAL A 747 19.71 18.42 12.40
CA VAL A 747 19.89 19.16 13.65
C VAL A 747 19.55 18.31 14.89
N SER A 748 18.49 17.49 14.86
CA SER A 748 18.11 16.62 16.00
C SER A 748 19.17 15.58 16.36
N ILE A 749 19.94 15.10 15.36
CA ILE A 749 21.08 14.19 15.55
C ILE A 749 22.28 14.95 16.11
N THR A 750 22.61 16.13 15.57
CA THR A 750 23.80 16.89 15.98
C THR A 750 23.65 17.64 17.31
N SER A 751 22.42 17.93 17.75
CA SER A 751 22.12 18.54 19.05
C SER A 751 22.05 17.52 20.21
N GLY A 752 22.05 16.21 19.90
CA GLY A 752 21.88 15.15 20.88
C GLY A 752 20.42 14.85 21.25
N VAL A 753 19.44 15.57 20.69
CA VAL A 753 18.02 15.48 21.09
C VAL A 753 17.42 14.12 20.75
N ILE A 754 17.62 13.60 19.54
CA ILE A 754 17.02 12.31 19.13
C ILE A 754 17.56 11.14 19.96
N GLN A 755 18.82 11.21 20.41
CA GLN A 755 19.44 10.22 21.27
C GLN A 755 18.79 10.18 22.67
N THR A 756 18.23 11.28 23.16
CA THR A 756 17.48 11.30 24.44
C THR A 756 16.17 10.50 24.41
N TYR A 757 15.69 10.11 23.22
CA TYR A 757 14.44 9.37 23.07
C TYR A 757 14.60 7.87 23.32
N GLY A 758 15.82 7.33 23.18
CA GLY A 758 16.13 5.93 23.46
C GLY A 758 15.57 4.94 22.43
N LEU A 759 15.52 5.34 21.15
CA LEU A 759 15.01 4.51 20.05
C LEU A 759 15.93 3.31 19.76
N SER A 760 15.33 2.18 19.38
CA SER A 760 16.01 0.96 18.93
C SER A 760 16.37 1.04 17.44
N LYS A 761 15.55 1.73 16.64
CA LYS A 761 15.88 2.09 15.25
C LYS A 761 17.00 3.11 15.21
N ARG A 762 17.88 2.98 14.23
CA ARG A 762 18.86 4.03 13.92
C ARG A 762 18.15 5.28 13.36
N PRO A 763 18.45 6.48 13.90
CA PRO A 763 18.03 7.73 13.28
C PRO A 763 18.97 8.06 12.12
N GLU A 764 18.40 8.38 10.95
CA GLU A 764 19.13 8.77 9.74
C GLU A 764 18.73 10.21 9.36
N ALA A 765 19.69 11.02 8.91
CA ALA A 765 19.43 12.42 8.54
C ALA A 765 18.81 12.53 7.14
N VAL A 766 17.77 13.35 6.98
CA VAL A 766 17.42 13.87 5.65
C VAL A 766 18.48 14.85 5.14
N VAL A 767 18.77 14.83 3.84
CA VAL A 767 19.79 15.67 3.20
C VAL A 767 19.40 16.08 1.78
N GLY A 768 19.69 17.33 1.40
CA GLY A 768 19.50 17.86 0.05
C GLY A 768 18.05 18.22 -0.33
N CYS A 769 17.16 18.38 0.66
CA CYS A 769 15.73 18.65 0.45
C CYS A 769 15.46 19.98 -0.27
N ARG A 770 16.36 20.95 -0.15
CA ARG A 770 16.11 22.36 -0.51
C ARG A 770 16.73 22.80 -1.84
N SER A 771 17.77 22.11 -2.31
CA SER A 771 18.48 22.43 -3.56
C SER A 771 17.89 21.79 -4.82
N ILE A 772 17.09 20.74 -4.64
CA ILE A 772 16.43 19.99 -5.73
C ILE A 772 15.31 20.78 -6.40
N ARG A 773 15.08 20.54 -7.68
CA ARG A 773 14.09 21.19 -8.55
C ARG A 773 13.31 20.14 -9.34
N LYS A 774 12.27 20.59 -10.06
CA LYS A 774 11.46 19.76 -10.96
C LYS A 774 12.30 18.95 -11.96
N LYS A 775 13.43 19.50 -12.43
CA LYS A 775 14.39 18.84 -13.33
C LYS A 775 15.08 17.59 -12.75
N ASP A 776 15.16 17.46 -11.42
CA ASP A 776 15.88 16.39 -10.75
C ASP A 776 15.03 15.11 -10.57
N MET A 777 13.69 15.27 -10.68
CA MET A 777 12.68 14.21 -10.67
C MET A 777 12.88 13.25 -11.86
N LYS A 778 13.07 11.95 -11.57
CA LYS A 778 13.40 10.96 -12.59
C LYS A 778 12.20 10.70 -13.49
N TRP A 779 12.40 10.83 -14.80
CA TRP A 779 11.40 10.67 -15.88
C TRP A 779 10.15 11.57 -15.76
N ASN A 780 10.19 12.58 -14.87
CA ASN A 780 9.03 13.36 -14.42
C ASN A 780 9.38 14.85 -14.22
N ASN A 781 10.09 15.41 -15.18
CA ASN A 781 10.66 16.76 -15.16
C ASN A 781 9.93 17.77 -16.07
N SER A 782 8.78 17.42 -16.64
CA SER A 782 8.03 18.27 -17.57
C SER A 782 7.37 19.46 -16.87
N THR A 783 7.40 20.64 -17.50
CA THR A 783 6.79 21.91 -17.03
C THR A 783 5.94 22.53 -18.15
N PRO A 784 4.75 21.98 -18.46
CA PRO A 784 3.85 22.53 -19.48
C PRO A 784 3.25 23.87 -19.01
N LYS A 785 2.92 24.77 -19.93
CA LYS A 785 2.22 26.04 -19.61
C LYS A 785 0.71 25.84 -19.55
N MET A 786 0.02 26.42 -18.56
CA MET A 786 -1.39 26.08 -18.21
C MET A 786 -2.28 27.28 -17.82
N SER A 787 -3.62 27.12 -17.88
CA SER A 787 -4.67 28.15 -17.61
C SER A 787 -6.08 27.54 -17.42
N VAL A 788 -7.05 28.22 -16.77
CA VAL A 788 -8.39 27.70 -16.33
C VAL A 788 -9.56 28.76 -16.45
N ASP A 789 -10.86 28.36 -16.39
CA ASP A 789 -12.13 29.12 -16.66
C ASP A 789 -13.39 28.54 -15.88
N PRO A 790 -14.53 29.26 -15.52
CA PRO A 790 -15.32 28.90 -14.29
C PRO A 790 -16.89 28.81 -14.10
N GLU A 791 -17.85 29.55 -14.72
CA GLU A 791 -19.15 29.94 -14.03
C GLU A 791 -20.55 29.32 -14.46
N THR A 792 -21.43 28.76 -13.54
CA THR A 792 -22.96 28.68 -13.61
C THR A 792 -23.70 27.93 -12.43
N TYR A 793 -24.68 28.50 -11.65
CA TYR A 793 -25.50 27.80 -10.57
C TYR A 793 -26.88 28.43 -10.10
N ALA A 794 -27.84 27.69 -9.44
CA ALA A 794 -29.13 28.13 -8.72
C ALA A 794 -29.95 26.92 -8.05
N THR A 795 -31.10 26.90 -7.28
CA THR A 795 -32.35 27.71 -6.94
C THR A 795 -33.06 27.29 -5.55
N ILE A 796 -34.23 27.87 -5.10
CA ILE A 796 -34.68 28.27 -3.68
C ILE A 796 -35.82 27.44 -2.90
N ALA A 797 -35.90 27.44 -1.51
CA ALA A 797 -36.81 26.66 -0.54
C ALA A 797 -37.64 27.37 0.65
N ALA A 798 -38.09 26.64 1.74
CA ALA A 798 -39.16 26.88 2.81
C ALA A 798 -38.92 27.05 4.38
N GLU A 799 -38.97 26.01 5.24
CA GLU A 799 -39.00 26.16 6.73
C GLU A 799 -37.59 26.25 7.28
N ASP A 800 -36.78 25.31 6.84
CA ASP A 800 -35.37 25.28 7.11
C ASP A 800 -34.69 26.56 6.53
N VAL A 801 -35.38 27.36 5.69
CA VAL A 801 -35.06 28.78 5.35
C VAL A 801 -34.88 29.68 6.57
N LEU A 802 -35.65 29.48 7.63
CA LEU A 802 -35.63 30.37 8.79
C LEU A 802 -34.51 29.99 9.76
N HIS A 803 -34.12 28.72 9.75
CA HIS A 803 -32.82 28.30 10.23
C HIS A 803 -31.71 28.83 9.32
N ASP A 804 -31.91 28.79 8.01
CA ASP A 804 -30.98 29.23 6.98
C ASP A 804 -30.65 30.73 7.04
N LEU A 805 -31.62 31.63 6.93
CA LEU A 805 -31.51 33.09 7.07
C LEU A 805 -31.05 33.58 8.46
N GLY A 806 -30.65 32.67 9.38
CA GLY A 806 -30.12 33.03 10.69
C GLY A 806 -31.15 33.59 11.68
N ALA A 807 -32.44 33.53 11.34
CA ALA A 807 -33.52 33.95 12.23
C ALA A 807 -33.62 33.03 13.46
N ILE A 808 -33.53 31.71 13.28
CA ILE A 808 -33.58 30.69 14.35
C ILE A 808 -32.16 30.35 14.82
N ALA A 809 -31.84 30.64 16.08
CA ALA A 809 -30.45 30.70 16.57
C ALA A 809 -29.90 29.47 17.30
N MET A 810 -30.74 28.47 17.60
CA MET A 810 -30.34 27.21 18.22
C MET A 810 -31.07 26.01 17.58
N ILE A 811 -30.44 24.84 17.63
CA ILE A 811 -31.00 23.52 17.34
C ILE A 811 -30.51 22.63 18.48
N SER A 812 -31.45 21.97 19.13
CA SER A 812 -31.21 21.08 20.25
C SER A 812 -32.23 19.96 20.19
N SER A 813 -31.80 18.73 20.45
CA SER A 813 -32.74 17.76 21.00
C SER A 813 -32.90 18.07 22.49
N ASP A 814 -34.14 18.04 22.93
CA ASP A 814 -34.63 17.58 24.24
C ASP A 814 -33.89 16.37 24.88
N SER A 815 -33.02 15.68 24.14
CA SER A 815 -32.30 14.46 24.49
C SER A 815 -33.22 13.32 24.94
N GLN A 816 -33.69 12.53 23.95
CA GLN A 816 -34.52 11.32 24.12
C GLN A 816 -36.03 11.60 24.35
N ALA A 817 -36.45 12.86 24.32
CA ALA A 817 -37.81 13.31 24.66
C ALA A 817 -38.43 14.13 23.52
N MET A 818 -38.58 13.46 22.35
CA MET A 818 -39.07 13.92 21.03
C MET A 818 -38.00 14.27 19.98
N GLY A 819 -36.73 14.27 20.37
CA GLY A 819 -35.56 14.17 19.52
C GLY A 819 -34.67 13.00 19.97
N ARG A 820 -33.78 12.54 19.08
CA ARG A 820 -32.90 11.40 19.35
C ARG A 820 -31.56 11.93 19.88
N VAL A 821 -31.13 11.50 21.07
CA VAL A 821 -29.88 11.97 21.73
C VAL A 821 -28.67 11.90 20.80
N GLY A 822 -28.52 10.80 20.06
CA GLY A 822 -27.42 10.60 19.11
C GLY A 822 -27.61 11.26 17.74
N GLU A 823 -28.76 11.88 17.46
CA GLU A 823 -29.04 12.53 16.16
C GLU A 823 -29.24 14.05 16.26
N VAL A 824 -28.87 14.74 17.34
CA VAL A 824 -28.91 16.22 17.34
C VAL A 824 -28.07 16.75 16.17
N VAL A 825 -26.88 16.20 16.03
CA VAL A 825 -25.89 16.59 15.02
C VAL A 825 -26.31 16.08 13.63
N SER A 826 -26.66 14.79 13.45
CA SER A 826 -27.15 14.31 12.14
C SER A 826 -28.48 14.92 11.70
N ARG A 827 -29.36 15.38 12.59
CA ARG A 827 -30.58 16.11 12.18
C ARG A 827 -30.28 17.54 11.80
N THR A 828 -29.41 18.24 12.53
CA THR A 828 -28.88 19.55 12.11
C THR A 828 -28.35 19.45 10.67
N TRP A 829 -27.49 18.47 10.41
CA TRP A 829 -26.85 18.24 9.10
C TRP A 829 -27.84 17.78 8.01
N ARG A 830 -28.80 16.89 8.30
CA ARG A 830 -29.87 16.52 7.33
C ARG A 830 -30.79 17.70 6.99
N THR A 831 -31.17 18.52 7.98
CA THR A 831 -32.16 19.60 7.87
C THR A 831 -31.78 20.61 6.79
N ALA A 832 -30.51 21.03 6.75
CA ALA A 832 -30.05 21.86 5.65
C ALA A 832 -29.29 21.13 4.52
N SER A 833 -28.93 19.84 4.60
CA SER A 833 -28.58 19.08 3.37
C SER A 833 -29.71 19.22 2.36
N LYS A 834 -30.93 19.01 2.85
CA LYS A 834 -32.19 19.32 2.17
C LYS A 834 -32.30 20.79 1.72
N MET A 835 -31.72 21.77 2.42
CA MET A 835 -31.69 23.18 1.95
C MET A 835 -30.55 23.51 1.02
N ARG A 836 -29.46 22.78 1.01
CA ARG A 836 -28.42 22.98 0.01
C ARG A 836 -28.90 22.38 -1.31
N GLU A 837 -29.42 21.15 -1.25
CA GLU A 837 -30.10 20.44 -2.34
C GLU A 837 -31.30 21.21 -2.94
N LEU A 838 -31.99 22.06 -2.17
CA LEU A 838 -33.26 22.69 -2.58
C LEU A 838 -33.33 24.22 -2.41
N ARG A 839 -32.33 24.88 -1.80
CA ARG A 839 -32.17 26.37 -1.84
C ARG A 839 -31.05 26.86 -2.73
N GLY A 840 -30.06 26.02 -2.95
CA GLY A 840 -28.73 26.53 -3.23
C GLY A 840 -28.32 27.53 -2.12
N PRO A 841 -27.83 28.74 -2.47
CA PRO A 841 -27.12 29.59 -1.53
C PRO A 841 -27.92 30.64 -0.73
N LEU A 842 -27.23 31.21 0.26
CA LEU A 842 -27.51 32.47 0.95
C LEU A 842 -26.56 33.58 0.45
N ALA A 843 -26.54 33.93 -0.83
CA ALA A 843 -25.52 34.86 -1.36
C ALA A 843 -25.37 36.21 -0.61
N ASN A 844 -26.36 36.60 0.19
CA ASN A 844 -26.35 37.77 1.08
C ASN A 844 -25.52 37.60 2.38
N ASP A 845 -25.26 36.39 2.84
CA ASP A 845 -24.48 36.07 4.05
C ASP A 845 -23.03 35.63 3.74
N GLY A 846 -22.73 35.35 2.47
CA GLY A 846 -21.40 34.95 1.97
C GLY A 846 -21.39 33.82 0.93
N ASP A 847 -22.57 33.30 0.58
CA ASP A 847 -22.72 31.88 0.26
C ASP A 847 -23.00 31.51 -1.23
N GLU A 848 -22.52 30.34 -1.75
CA GLU A 848 -22.51 29.94 -3.19
C GLU A 848 -22.74 28.39 -3.46
N ASP A 849 -22.14 27.73 -4.50
CA ASP A 849 -22.43 26.32 -4.99
C ASP A 849 -21.16 25.41 -5.28
N GLY A 850 -20.85 24.41 -4.41
CA GLY A 850 -19.46 23.93 -3.98
C GLY A 850 -18.59 24.06 -2.58
N LYS A 851 -18.31 24.91 -1.45
CA LYS A 851 -18.53 26.18 -0.49
C LYS A 851 -19.97 26.55 0.23
N ASP A 852 -20.80 26.13 1.26
CA ASP A 852 -21.05 25.53 2.68
C ASP A 852 -20.77 26.31 4.05
N ASN A 853 -19.66 26.33 4.80
CA ASN A 853 -19.46 27.06 6.10
C ASN A 853 -20.41 28.17 6.70
N ALA A 854 -20.93 29.26 6.07
CA ALA A 854 -21.59 30.36 6.85
C ALA A 854 -22.93 29.96 7.48
N ARG A 855 -23.80 29.27 6.74
CA ARG A 855 -24.97 28.60 7.36
C ARG A 855 -24.51 27.57 8.46
N VAL A 856 -23.23 27.28 8.76
CA VAL A 856 -22.74 26.32 9.81
C VAL A 856 -21.95 26.97 10.91
N LYS A 857 -21.15 27.99 10.60
CA LYS A 857 -20.92 29.09 11.53
C LYS A 857 -22.27 29.45 12.17
N ARG A 858 -23.38 29.39 11.41
CA ARG A 858 -24.78 29.37 11.88
C ARG A 858 -25.27 28.03 12.49
N TYR A 859 -25.32 26.88 11.81
CA TYR A 859 -25.89 25.58 12.25
C TYR A 859 -25.01 24.74 13.23
N VAL A 860 -23.68 24.82 13.22
CA VAL A 860 -22.82 24.32 14.31
C VAL A 860 -23.02 25.16 15.57
N SER A 861 -23.06 26.50 15.43
CA SER A 861 -23.29 27.38 16.59
C SER A 861 -24.66 27.15 17.22
N LYS A 862 -25.64 26.72 16.41
CA LYS A 862 -26.98 26.35 16.88
C LYS A 862 -26.96 25.24 17.95
N TYR A 863 -26.03 24.28 17.92
CA TYR A 863 -25.89 23.24 18.96
C TYR A 863 -24.62 23.33 19.83
N THR A 864 -23.73 24.30 19.59
CA THR A 864 -22.47 24.48 20.35
C THR A 864 -22.44 25.83 21.09
N VAL A 865 -21.98 26.90 20.44
CA VAL A 865 -21.58 28.14 21.11
C VAL A 865 -22.75 29.06 21.45
N ASN A 866 -23.85 29.07 20.69
CA ASN A 866 -25.02 29.89 21.04
C ASN A 866 -25.72 29.37 22.31
N PRO A 867 -25.90 28.05 22.51
CA PRO A 867 -26.25 27.48 23.81
C PRO A 867 -25.29 27.92 24.93
N ALA A 868 -23.98 27.84 24.71
CA ALA A 868 -23.00 28.15 25.76
C ALA A 868 -22.93 29.65 26.13
N ILE A 869 -23.07 30.56 25.16
CA ILE A 869 -23.16 32.01 25.39
C ILE A 869 -24.44 32.34 26.15
N THR A 870 -25.58 31.77 25.72
CA THR A 870 -26.89 31.96 26.36
C THR A 870 -26.87 31.61 27.85
N HIS A 871 -26.16 30.54 28.22
CA HIS A 871 -26.08 30.05 29.60
C HIS A 871 -24.89 30.58 30.41
N GLY A 872 -24.03 31.44 29.83
CA GLY A 872 -22.89 32.03 30.55
C GLY A 872 -21.74 31.06 30.86
N ILE A 873 -21.71 29.92 30.16
CA ILE A 873 -20.69 28.86 30.29
C ILE A 873 -19.69 28.86 29.12
N SER A 874 -19.86 29.73 28.13
CA SER A 874 -18.94 29.89 26.99
C SER A 874 -17.52 30.35 27.37
N HIS A 875 -17.29 30.74 28.62
CA HIS A 875 -15.95 30.97 29.15
C HIS A 875 -15.22 29.66 29.50
N LEU A 876 -15.93 28.52 29.56
CA LEU A 876 -15.38 27.21 29.91
C LEU A 876 -15.84 26.02 29.02
N VAL A 877 -16.95 26.07 28.27
CA VAL A 877 -17.43 24.96 27.41
C VAL A 877 -18.22 25.42 26.18
N GLY A 878 -18.51 24.50 25.26
CA GLY A 878 -19.42 24.70 24.12
C GLY A 878 -18.86 25.52 22.96
N GLN A 879 -17.59 25.91 23.04
CA GLN A 879 -16.77 26.33 21.92
C GLN A 879 -15.35 25.79 22.14
N VAL A 880 -14.70 25.34 21.06
CA VAL A 880 -13.28 24.96 21.09
C VAL A 880 -12.48 26.25 21.10
N LYS A 881 -12.28 26.81 22.29
CA LYS A 881 -11.66 28.11 22.51
C LYS A 881 -10.67 28.01 23.67
N GLU A 882 -9.56 28.71 23.57
CA GLU A 882 -8.59 28.84 24.67
C GLU A 882 -9.25 29.39 25.93
N GLY A 883 -8.85 28.83 27.08
CA GLY A 883 -9.51 29.02 28.37
C GLY A 883 -10.66 28.05 28.65
N CYS A 884 -11.23 27.37 27.64
CA CYS A 884 -12.25 26.35 27.84
C CYS A 884 -11.67 24.98 28.26
N LEU A 885 -12.52 24.18 28.90
CA LEU A 885 -12.32 22.75 29.10
C LEU A 885 -12.31 22.03 27.75
N ALA A 886 -11.40 21.07 27.59
CA ALA A 886 -11.37 20.17 26.44
C ALA A 886 -12.46 19.08 26.52
N ASP A 887 -13.71 19.52 26.61
CA ASP A 887 -14.91 18.70 26.38
C ASP A 887 -15.13 18.60 24.86
N LEU A 888 -14.63 17.53 24.24
CA LEU A 888 -14.54 17.38 22.78
C LEU A 888 -15.22 16.10 22.31
N VAL A 889 -15.97 16.18 21.22
CA VAL A 889 -16.45 15.02 20.48
C VAL A 889 -15.69 14.97 19.16
N LEU A 890 -14.88 13.93 18.97
CA LEU A 890 -14.24 13.66 17.70
C LEU A 890 -15.16 12.74 16.92
N TRP A 891 -15.60 13.24 15.77
CA TRP A 891 -16.22 12.44 14.75
C TRP A 891 -15.10 11.96 13.83
N ARG A 892 -15.17 10.69 13.43
CA ARG A 892 -14.71 10.33 12.09
C ARG A 892 -15.51 11.19 11.13
N PRO A 893 -14.92 12.05 10.28
CA PRO A 893 -15.74 12.96 9.49
C PRO A 893 -16.66 12.18 8.53
N GLU A 894 -16.27 10.97 8.12
CA GLU A 894 -17.10 10.04 7.34
C GLU A 894 -18.33 9.54 8.12
N ASN A 895 -18.33 9.66 9.45
CA ASN A 895 -19.47 9.39 10.33
C ASN A 895 -20.02 10.68 10.99
N PHE A 896 -19.71 11.87 10.46
CA PHE A 896 -20.08 13.15 11.06
C PHE A 896 -21.59 13.28 11.29
N GLY A 897 -21.97 13.60 12.52
CA GLY A 897 -23.35 13.58 12.99
C GLY A 897 -24.01 12.20 13.13
N ALA A 898 -23.52 11.15 12.47
CA ALA A 898 -24.05 9.80 12.56
C ALA A 898 -23.48 9.02 13.76
N LYS A 899 -22.16 8.87 13.87
CA LYS A 899 -21.48 8.09 14.92
C LYS A 899 -20.14 8.73 15.32
N PRO A 900 -19.97 9.19 16.57
CA PRO A 900 -18.69 9.76 17.00
C PRO A 900 -17.63 8.67 17.13
N GLU A 901 -16.39 8.98 16.78
CA GLU A 901 -15.22 8.13 17.01
C GLU A 901 -14.86 8.12 18.50
N MET A 902 -14.92 9.30 19.15
CA MET A 902 -14.42 9.49 20.50
C MET A 902 -15.09 10.65 21.23
N VAL A 903 -15.28 10.52 22.54
CA VAL A 903 -15.79 11.60 23.43
C VAL A 903 -14.82 11.79 24.58
N LEU A 904 -14.28 13.01 24.70
CA LEU A 904 -13.36 13.43 25.75
C LEU A 904 -14.06 14.36 26.73
N LYS A 905 -13.67 14.25 28.00
CA LYS A 905 -14.04 15.15 29.09
C LYS A 905 -12.78 15.78 29.64
N SER A 906 -12.70 17.10 29.63
CA SER A 906 -11.48 17.88 29.96
C SER A 906 -10.16 17.28 29.41
N GLY A 907 -10.17 16.77 28.16
CA GLY A 907 -9.01 16.20 27.49
C GLY A 907 -8.76 14.70 27.72
N VAL A 908 -9.58 14.01 28.52
CA VAL A 908 -9.43 12.57 28.80
C VAL A 908 -10.61 11.77 28.25
N ILE A 909 -10.31 10.65 27.59
CA ILE A 909 -11.28 9.86 26.81
C ILE A 909 -12.30 9.18 27.73
N ALA A 910 -13.57 9.55 27.62
CA ALA A 910 -14.67 8.93 28.35
C ALA A 910 -15.32 7.77 27.56
N TRP A 911 -15.44 7.90 26.24
CA TRP A 911 -15.98 6.87 25.33
C TRP A 911 -15.22 6.86 24.00
N ALA A 912 -15.10 5.70 23.35
CA ALA A 912 -14.49 5.56 22.02
C ALA A 912 -15.08 4.37 21.24
N GLN A 913 -15.08 4.44 19.90
CA GLN A 913 -15.25 3.25 19.05
C GLN A 913 -14.08 2.30 19.30
N MET A 914 -14.39 1.04 19.60
CA MET A 914 -13.43 0.10 20.18
C MET A 914 -13.69 -1.33 19.71
N GLY A 915 -12.65 -1.94 19.16
CA GLY A 915 -12.57 -3.34 18.75
C GLY A 915 -12.52 -4.33 19.90
N ASP A 916 -12.22 -5.59 19.59
CA ASP A 916 -11.95 -6.61 20.61
C ASP A 916 -10.78 -6.18 21.53
N ALA A 917 -11.01 -6.31 22.84
CA ALA A 917 -10.04 -5.95 23.88
C ALA A 917 -8.97 -7.03 24.10
N ASN A 918 -9.15 -8.24 23.55
CA ASN A 918 -8.15 -9.30 23.53
C ASN A 918 -7.31 -9.29 22.22
N ALA A 919 -7.55 -8.34 21.32
CA ALA A 919 -6.80 -8.19 20.07
C ALA A 919 -5.61 -7.23 20.20
N SER A 920 -4.70 -7.28 19.22
CA SER A 920 -3.43 -6.54 19.24
C SER A 920 -3.57 -5.01 19.13
N ILE A 921 -4.64 -4.50 18.51
CA ILE A 921 -4.89 -3.07 18.32
C ILE A 921 -6.40 -2.74 18.43
N PRO A 922 -6.75 -1.56 18.98
CA PRO A 922 -8.12 -1.21 19.42
C PRO A 922 -9.20 -1.04 18.33
N THR A 923 -8.97 -1.49 17.09
CA THR A 923 -9.95 -1.44 15.99
C THR A 923 -10.19 -2.80 15.33
N VAL A 924 -9.68 -3.89 15.90
CA VAL A 924 -9.96 -5.24 15.38
C VAL A 924 -11.43 -5.58 15.63
N GLN A 925 -12.12 -6.09 14.60
CA GLN A 925 -13.56 -6.31 14.66
C GLN A 925 -13.95 -7.35 15.73
N PRO A 926 -15.11 -7.20 16.41
CA PRO A 926 -16.15 -6.18 16.20
C PRO A 926 -15.86 -4.84 16.88
N VAL A 927 -15.83 -3.77 16.09
CA VAL A 927 -15.71 -2.38 16.54
C VAL A 927 -17.09 -1.80 16.85
N TYR A 928 -17.28 -1.35 18.08
CA TYR A 928 -18.44 -0.58 18.51
C TYR A 928 -18.07 0.33 19.68
N SER A 929 -18.93 1.29 20.03
CA SER A 929 -18.59 2.30 21.03
C SER A 929 -18.58 1.72 22.45
N ARG A 930 -17.50 1.97 23.20
CA ARG A 930 -17.25 1.44 24.56
C ARG A 930 -16.73 2.56 25.49
N PRO A 931 -16.99 2.47 26.82
CA PRO A 931 -16.45 3.40 27.80
C PRO A 931 -14.94 3.21 28.02
N MET A 932 -14.23 4.31 28.25
CA MET A 932 -12.76 4.39 28.36
C MET A 932 -12.32 4.89 29.74
N TRP A 933 -11.01 4.95 29.99
CA TRP A 933 -10.43 5.29 31.31
C TRP A 933 -10.93 6.62 31.93
N GLY A 934 -11.28 7.62 31.12
CA GLY A 934 -11.87 8.88 31.56
C GLY A 934 -13.28 8.78 32.13
N ALA A 935 -14.00 7.68 31.89
CA ALA A 935 -15.29 7.38 32.50
C ALA A 935 -15.19 6.66 33.86
N GLN A 936 -14.00 6.21 34.26
CA GLN A 936 -13.80 5.58 35.58
C GLN A 936 -13.94 6.62 36.71
N PRO A 937 -14.58 6.31 37.86
CA PRO A 937 -15.06 7.32 38.80
C PRO A 937 -14.05 8.38 39.25
N GLY A 938 -12.81 7.98 39.58
CA GLY A 938 -11.75 8.92 39.97
C GLY A 938 -11.27 9.82 38.82
N SER A 939 -11.17 9.27 37.61
CA SER A 939 -10.80 10.03 36.41
C SER A 939 -11.94 10.98 35.99
N ALA A 940 -13.18 10.51 35.99
CA ALA A 940 -14.37 11.31 35.71
C ALA A 940 -14.58 12.45 36.74
N ALA A 941 -14.05 12.30 37.96
CA ALA A 941 -14.05 13.33 38.98
C ALA A 941 -13.03 14.45 38.68
N LEU A 942 -11.78 14.10 38.35
CA LEU A 942 -10.75 15.09 37.97
C LEU A 942 -11.09 15.81 36.66
N ASN A 943 -11.69 15.09 35.71
CA ASN A 943 -11.83 15.52 34.31
C ASN A 943 -13.20 16.14 33.98
N SER A 944 -13.99 16.55 34.98
CA SER A 944 -15.21 17.34 34.73
C SER A 944 -15.58 18.25 35.90
N VAL A 945 -16.09 19.44 35.56
CA VAL A 945 -16.46 20.46 36.54
C VAL A 945 -17.95 20.41 36.91
N ALA A 946 -18.30 21.01 38.04
CA ALA A 946 -19.67 21.34 38.41
C ALA A 946 -19.91 22.85 38.22
N PHE A 947 -20.66 23.24 37.20
CA PHE A 947 -21.05 24.63 37.02
C PHE A 947 -22.06 25.07 38.08
N VAL A 948 -21.74 26.12 38.83
CA VAL A 948 -22.46 26.65 39.99
C VAL A 948 -22.53 28.18 39.95
N SER A 949 -23.19 28.81 40.92
CA SER A 949 -23.21 30.27 41.05
C SER A 949 -21.90 30.78 41.66
N LYS A 950 -21.43 31.96 41.22
CA LYS A 950 -20.20 32.58 41.77
C LYS A 950 -20.25 32.74 43.30
N VAL A 951 -21.45 32.99 43.84
CA VAL A 951 -21.69 33.17 45.28
C VAL A 951 -21.34 31.91 46.09
N SER A 952 -21.71 30.70 45.63
CA SER A 952 -21.49 29.47 46.40
C SER A 952 -20.02 29.07 46.53
N ILE A 953 -19.16 29.52 45.60
CA ILE A 953 -17.71 29.39 45.68
C ILE A 953 -17.15 30.40 46.70
N THR A 954 -17.59 31.66 46.63
CA THR A 954 -17.08 32.73 47.51
C THR A 954 -17.57 32.66 48.96
N SER A 955 -18.68 31.98 49.24
CA SER A 955 -19.21 31.80 50.60
C SER A 955 -18.68 30.57 51.33
N GLY A 956 -17.83 29.76 50.71
CA GLY A 956 -17.30 28.52 51.30
C GLY A 956 -18.27 27.34 51.33
N VAL A 957 -19.51 27.51 50.87
CA VAL A 957 -20.58 26.50 50.98
C VAL A 957 -20.27 25.26 50.14
N ILE A 958 -19.80 25.43 48.89
CA ILE A 958 -19.57 24.30 47.98
C ILE A 958 -18.45 23.35 48.47
N GLN A 959 -17.49 23.87 49.25
CA GLN A 959 -16.41 23.09 49.85
C GLN A 959 -16.90 22.18 50.98
N THR A 960 -18.01 22.50 51.65
CA THR A 960 -18.55 21.66 52.75
C THR A 960 -19.09 20.31 52.28
N TYR A 961 -19.32 20.14 50.96
CA TYR A 961 -19.94 18.94 50.39
C TYR A 961 -18.94 17.84 50.01
N GLY A 962 -17.63 18.05 50.20
CA GLY A 962 -16.61 17.02 49.97
C GLY A 962 -16.50 16.49 48.52
N LEU A 963 -17.02 17.23 47.54
CA LEU A 963 -17.12 16.78 46.15
C LEU A 963 -15.74 16.60 45.51
N SER A 964 -15.55 15.46 44.84
CA SER A 964 -14.31 15.14 44.11
C SER A 964 -14.17 15.87 42.75
N LYS A 965 -15.16 16.67 42.35
CA LYS A 965 -15.18 17.48 41.11
C LYS A 965 -14.94 18.96 41.43
N ARG A 966 -14.19 19.65 40.56
CA ARG A 966 -13.93 21.09 40.68
C ARG A 966 -15.22 21.91 40.42
N PRO A 967 -15.65 22.80 41.31
CA PRO A 967 -16.77 23.71 41.04
C PRO A 967 -16.31 24.93 40.23
N GLU A 968 -17.16 25.44 39.33
CA GLU A 968 -16.87 26.58 38.43
C GLU A 968 -18.04 27.56 38.34
N ALA A 969 -17.78 28.85 38.19
CA ALA A 969 -18.81 29.90 38.27
C ALA A 969 -19.38 30.32 36.91
N VAL A 970 -20.71 30.27 36.73
CA VAL A 970 -21.38 30.85 35.55
C VAL A 970 -21.25 32.39 35.50
N VAL A 971 -20.98 32.97 34.32
CA VAL A 971 -20.74 34.42 34.15
C VAL A 971 -21.26 34.99 32.81
N GLY A 972 -21.57 36.30 32.77
CA GLY A 972 -21.77 37.07 31.53
C GLY A 972 -23.17 37.08 30.90
N CYS A 973 -24.08 36.19 31.29
CA CYS A 973 -25.37 35.94 30.63
C CYS A 973 -26.48 37.03 30.78
N ARG A 974 -26.16 38.29 31.12
CA ARG A 974 -27.14 39.40 31.23
C ARG A 974 -26.92 40.57 30.25
N SER A 975 -25.71 40.75 29.74
CA SER A 975 -25.37 41.81 28.78
C SER A 975 -25.59 41.41 27.31
N ILE A 976 -25.78 40.12 27.02
CA ILE A 976 -25.96 39.55 25.68
C ILE A 976 -27.33 39.88 25.04
N ARG A 977 -27.37 39.93 23.70
CA ARG A 977 -28.55 40.16 22.84
C ARG A 977 -28.47 39.29 21.58
N LYS A 978 -29.49 39.34 20.71
CA LYS A 978 -29.55 38.61 19.42
C LYS A 978 -28.31 38.84 18.53
N LYS A 979 -27.73 40.05 18.52
CA LYS A 979 -26.47 40.36 17.82
C LYS A 979 -25.24 39.59 18.32
N ASP A 980 -25.29 39.08 19.54
CA ASP A 980 -24.19 38.35 20.18
C ASP A 980 -24.32 36.82 19.98
N MET A 981 -25.47 36.35 19.48
CA MET A 981 -25.64 35.00 18.95
C MET A 981 -24.85 34.87 17.65
N LYS A 982 -23.84 34.02 17.66
CA LYS A 982 -22.88 33.91 16.57
C LYS A 982 -23.56 33.35 15.34
N TRP A 983 -23.43 34.12 14.25
CA TRP A 983 -23.90 33.80 12.90
C TRP A 983 -25.41 33.53 12.79
N ASN A 984 -26.16 33.88 13.83
CA ASN A 984 -27.61 33.69 13.94
C ASN A 984 -28.25 34.97 14.52
N ASN A 985 -27.81 36.12 14.01
CA ASN A 985 -28.17 37.45 14.51
C ASN A 985 -29.22 38.18 13.65
N SER A 986 -29.56 37.64 12.47
CA SER A 986 -30.54 38.23 11.54
C SER A 986 -31.93 38.44 12.16
N THR A 987 -32.59 39.52 11.76
CA THR A 987 -33.94 39.94 12.21
C THR A 987 -34.77 40.45 11.03
N PRO A 988 -35.16 39.57 10.09
CA PRO A 988 -35.98 39.94 8.93
C PRO A 988 -37.38 40.40 9.33
N LYS A 989 -38.01 41.25 8.50
CA LYS A 989 -39.40 41.67 8.70
C LYS A 989 -40.34 40.58 8.19
N MET A 990 -40.75 39.71 9.11
CA MET A 990 -41.66 38.60 8.80
C MET A 990 -43.10 39.06 8.56
N SER A 991 -43.76 38.45 7.58
CA SER A 991 -45.20 38.43 7.40
C SER A 991 -45.65 37.04 6.96
N VAL A 992 -46.71 36.50 7.56
CA VAL A 992 -47.29 35.22 7.16
C VAL A 992 -48.65 35.51 6.54
N ASP A 993 -48.88 35.03 5.33
CA ASP A 993 -50.23 35.05 4.76
C ASP A 993 -51.11 34.04 5.53
N PRO A 994 -52.24 34.47 6.11
CA PRO A 994 -52.99 33.66 7.07
C PRO A 994 -53.84 32.54 6.43
N GLU A 995 -53.95 32.50 5.10
CA GLU A 995 -54.89 31.62 4.40
C GLU A 995 -54.19 30.68 3.40
N THR A 996 -53.14 31.14 2.72
CA THR A 996 -52.24 30.32 1.89
C THR A 996 -51.08 29.69 2.68
N TYR A 997 -50.88 30.12 3.93
CA TYR A 997 -49.73 29.79 4.79
C TYR A 997 -48.36 30.18 4.22
N ALA A 998 -48.36 31.00 3.16
CA ALA A 998 -47.16 31.53 2.52
C ALA A 998 -46.36 32.41 3.50
N VAL A 999 -45.32 31.82 4.09
CA VAL A 999 -44.37 32.53 4.95
C VAL A 999 -43.52 33.45 4.07
N HIS A 1000 -43.52 34.74 4.38
CA HIS A 1000 -42.69 35.72 3.69
C HIS A 1000 -41.68 36.36 4.65
N ALA A 1001 -40.40 36.31 4.28
CA ALA A 1001 -39.32 37.04 4.94
C ALA A 1001 -38.97 38.26 4.08
N ASP A 1002 -39.07 39.47 4.64
CA ASP A 1002 -38.84 40.74 3.93
C ASP A 1002 -39.63 40.90 2.61
N GLY A 1003 -40.79 40.22 2.53
CA GLY A 1003 -41.68 40.23 1.36
C GLY A 1003 -41.42 39.11 0.34
N VAL A 1004 -40.48 38.18 0.59
CA VAL A 1004 -40.16 37.07 -0.31
C VAL A 1004 -40.69 35.74 0.25
N LEU A 1005 -41.39 34.98 -0.58
CA LEU A 1005 -41.94 33.65 -0.25
C LEU A 1005 -40.83 32.64 0.12
N ALA A 1006 -41.11 31.83 1.13
CA ALA A 1006 -40.30 30.71 1.56
C ALA A 1006 -41.09 29.39 1.39
N ASP A 1007 -40.84 28.61 0.32
CA ASP A 1007 -41.50 27.31 0.03
C ASP A 1007 -40.58 26.26 -0.69
N VAL A 1008 -40.80 24.94 -0.50
CA VAL A 1008 -40.04 23.78 -1.10
C VAL A 1008 -40.94 22.60 -1.49
N PRO A 1009 -40.55 21.84 -2.52
CA PRO A 1009 -40.83 20.39 -2.58
C PRO A 1009 -40.04 19.55 -1.53
N PRO A 1010 -40.56 18.39 -1.07
CA PRO A 1010 -39.88 17.53 -0.11
C PRO A 1010 -38.75 16.68 -0.74
N ALA A 1011 -37.68 16.42 0.02
CA ALA A 1011 -36.61 15.51 -0.37
C ALA A 1011 -37.06 14.03 -0.29
N LEU A 1012 -36.81 13.25 -1.36
CA LEU A 1012 -37.20 11.84 -1.47
C LEU A 1012 -36.15 10.86 -0.91
N THR A 1013 -34.92 11.33 -0.71
CA THR A 1013 -33.79 10.61 -0.10
C THR A 1013 -33.02 11.57 0.80
N LEU A 1014 -32.36 11.09 1.86
CA LEU A 1014 -31.62 11.92 2.82
C LEU A 1014 -30.34 11.22 3.32
N PRO A 1015 -29.23 11.96 3.56
CA PRO A 1015 -27.98 11.40 4.05
C PRO A 1015 -28.05 10.99 5.53
N LEU A 1016 -26.97 10.34 6.01
CA LEU A 1016 -26.86 9.83 7.38
C LEU A 1016 -27.95 8.81 7.76
N THR A 1017 -28.52 8.10 6.78
CA THR A 1017 -29.62 7.11 6.93
C THR A 1017 -29.13 5.66 6.78
N ARG A 1018 -29.52 4.95 5.70
CA ARG A 1018 -29.25 3.51 5.50
C ARG A 1018 -27.77 3.17 5.30
N ALA A 1019 -26.96 4.09 4.78
CA ALA A 1019 -25.52 3.87 4.57
C ALA A 1019 -24.73 3.70 5.88
N TYR A 1020 -25.27 4.19 7.00
CA TYR A 1020 -24.55 4.28 8.28
C TYR A 1020 -25.13 3.38 9.37
N ASN A 1021 -26.24 2.70 9.12
CA ASN A 1021 -26.97 1.91 10.11
C ASN A 1021 -27.29 0.52 9.55
N VAL A 1022 -27.03 -0.51 10.36
CA VAL A 1022 -27.21 -1.93 9.98
C VAL A 1022 -28.69 -2.34 9.99
N PHE A 1023 -29.55 -1.50 10.58
CA PHE A 1023 -31.01 -1.61 10.67
C PHE A 1023 -31.62 -0.23 10.41
#